data_AF-A0A7D5GLL5-F1
#
_entry.id   AF-A0A7D5GLL5-F1
#
_cell.length_a   1.000
_cell.length_b   1.000
_cell.length_c   1.000
_cell.angle_alpha   90.00
_cell.angle_beta   90.00
_cell.angle_gamma   90.00
#
_symmetry.space_group_name_H-M   'P 1'
#
loop_
_entity.id
_entity.type
_entity.pdbx_description
1 polymer ?
#
loop_
_entity_poly.entity_id
_entity_poly.type
_entity_poly.pdbx_seq_one_letter_code
_entity_poly.pdbx_strand_id
1 'polypeptide(L)'
;MDLLSVSDLRTQFATERGQVKAVDGVDLSVREGETVGLVGESGSGKSVTALSAMGLVDDPGEVVGGEVTLRSPSLAARLLPRFADGVATYPKVLVDALHELADACRDGDLGGVAAELDGIAEDCTALADPNGIGKTARDAAEELRAAADPDAVAADLDAAADRAADGYIFLEEARLVDPPESFDGRDPRVLTAERPEGAVDCLEVEDAVIELTAAPEEAMRAVRGGEMSMIFQDPMTSLNPALTVGEQVAESLRLHQFDGRTDDTWLNAVREILPKVGGGEVDETVLERTIEVLSEVGIPEPASRVEEYPHEFSGGMRQRVLIAIALACRPRLLVADEPTTALDVTIQAQILDLIGDLQEELGMSVLMITHDLGVVAETCDRVAVMYAGEIVEEGPVEEIFTNPSHPYTYTLLESVPTEQKERLQPIEGNVPDLIDLPDGCHFAPRCPWAHEECRGGTIPFLQHGPADVDHRSKCVLEEFDTAEYGDDDALGAGSHEIGDRLVEVDGLKKHFSRADGYLDRLLADERKSVKAVDGVDFDVYEGETLGLVGESGCGKSTTGRALLRLLEPTDGRVVFAGEDLTELSSDELRERRRDVQMIFQDPMSSLDPRMTVGQIVAEPLQIHDLPAEDPPEGSSRREQRRRRVDELLEAVGLDPGQRGRYPHELSGGQRQRVGIARALAVDPDFIVCDEPVSALDVSVQAQILNLLEDLQAEFGLTFLFIAHDLSVVRHICDRVAVMYLGKLVEVADTDELFRDPRHPYTRALLSAIPVPDPTADTDDRVILEGDVPSPIDPPSGCNFRTRCPQVIPPDDLDVEQEEFRAVMNYRQRVEDRALDLEGIREEAALVEGGGSEQPAATDGGRTVDADVPIAEALRARFGLTGLPRRADEAVAESAERLAADDWAAAERVLRETFESVCEREEPPLDERDHPAACHLVE
;
A
#
# COMPACT_ATOMS: atom_id res chain seq x y z
N MET A 1 -16.24 8.84 -18.93
CA MET A 1 -16.57 7.54 -19.56
C MET A 1 -15.83 6.49 -18.78
N ASP A 2 -16.40 5.30 -18.68
CA ASP A 2 -15.80 4.21 -17.90
C ASP A 2 -14.65 3.60 -18.72
N LEU A 3 -13.45 3.61 -18.13
CA LEU A 3 -12.26 2.96 -18.66
C LEU A 3 -12.34 1.46 -18.39
N LEU A 4 -12.68 1.08 -17.15
CA LEU A 4 -12.94 -0.29 -16.72
C LEU A 4 -14.40 -0.38 -16.26
N SER A 5 -15.11 -1.42 -16.70
CA SER A 5 -16.41 -1.80 -16.15
C SER A 5 -16.39 -3.27 -15.76
N VAL A 6 -16.80 -3.55 -14.54
CA VAL A 6 -16.97 -4.88 -13.95
C VAL A 6 -18.46 -5.04 -13.66
N SER A 7 -19.07 -6.11 -14.17
CA SER A 7 -20.52 -6.34 -14.05
C SER A 7 -20.81 -7.77 -13.60
N ASP A 8 -21.61 -7.94 -12.54
CA ASP A 8 -21.97 -9.22 -11.91
C ASP A 8 -20.80 -10.20 -11.73
N LEU A 9 -19.61 -9.69 -11.39
CA LEU A 9 -18.40 -10.51 -11.31
C LEU A 9 -18.52 -11.53 -10.18
N ARG A 10 -18.25 -12.80 -10.48
CA ARG A 10 -18.31 -13.91 -9.53
C ARG A 10 -17.07 -14.77 -9.61
N THR A 11 -16.38 -14.91 -8.48
CA THR A 11 -15.14 -15.69 -8.37
C THR A 11 -15.24 -16.66 -7.20
N GLN A 12 -14.97 -17.94 -7.47
CA GLN A 12 -15.11 -19.01 -6.50
C GLN A 12 -13.84 -19.84 -6.39
N PHE A 13 -13.53 -20.33 -5.19
CA PHE A 13 -12.43 -21.27 -4.93
C PHE A 13 -12.97 -22.63 -4.51
N ALA A 14 -12.53 -23.69 -5.19
CA ALA A 14 -12.90 -25.05 -4.82
C ALA A 14 -12.09 -25.52 -3.60
N THR A 15 -12.77 -25.85 -2.50
CA THR A 15 -12.14 -26.40 -1.29
C THR A 15 -12.74 -27.77 -0.92
N GLU A 16 -12.08 -28.52 -0.04
CA GLU A 16 -12.62 -29.79 0.48
C GLU A 16 -13.94 -29.61 1.26
N ARG A 17 -14.20 -28.39 1.78
CA ARG A 17 -15.39 -28.06 2.59
C ARG A 17 -16.56 -27.52 1.76
N GLY A 18 -16.30 -27.02 0.54
CA GLY A 18 -17.29 -26.38 -0.31
C GLY A 18 -16.67 -25.37 -1.27
N GLN A 19 -17.52 -24.64 -2.01
CA GLN A 19 -17.08 -23.53 -2.85
C GLN A 19 -17.05 -22.26 -2.01
N VAL A 20 -15.86 -21.67 -1.86
CA VAL A 20 -15.69 -20.36 -1.23
C VAL A 20 -16.04 -19.30 -2.27
N LYS A 21 -17.10 -18.53 -2.04
CA LYS A 21 -17.48 -17.41 -2.90
C LYS A 21 -16.74 -16.15 -2.48
N ALA A 22 -15.60 -15.90 -3.11
CA ALA A 22 -14.74 -14.76 -2.75
C ALA A 22 -15.25 -13.43 -3.33
N VAL A 23 -15.92 -13.50 -4.47
CA VAL A 23 -16.61 -12.39 -5.14
C VAL A 23 -17.97 -12.93 -5.59
N ASP A 24 -19.07 -12.28 -5.24
CA ASP A 24 -20.44 -12.78 -5.49
C ASP A 24 -21.35 -11.67 -6.03
N GLY A 25 -21.15 -11.27 -7.29
CA GLY A 25 -21.99 -10.27 -7.96
C GLY A 25 -21.52 -8.84 -7.70
N VAL A 26 -20.24 -8.60 -7.98
CA VAL A 26 -19.63 -7.27 -7.87
C VAL A 26 -19.83 -6.48 -9.16
N ASP A 27 -20.39 -5.28 -9.02
CA ASP A 27 -20.46 -4.26 -10.05
C ASP A 27 -19.55 -3.10 -9.65
N LEU A 28 -18.57 -2.74 -10.50
CA LEU A 28 -17.60 -1.68 -10.22
C LEU A 28 -17.17 -1.01 -11.52
N SER A 29 -17.09 0.31 -11.54
CA SER A 29 -16.50 1.04 -12.68
C SER A 29 -15.33 1.92 -12.25
N VAL A 30 -14.44 2.21 -13.19
CA VAL A 30 -13.36 3.20 -13.02
C VAL A 30 -13.36 4.09 -14.24
N ARG A 31 -13.57 5.39 -14.05
CA ARG A 31 -13.56 6.37 -15.14
C ARG A 31 -12.13 6.76 -15.51
N GLU A 32 -11.96 7.22 -16.75
CA GLU A 32 -10.66 7.72 -17.21
C GLU A 32 -10.20 8.93 -16.36
N GLY A 33 -9.01 8.79 -15.75
CA GLY A 33 -8.41 9.80 -14.87
C GLY A 33 -9.03 9.86 -13.48
N GLU A 34 -9.84 8.87 -13.08
CA GLU A 34 -10.44 8.78 -11.74
C GLU A 34 -9.60 7.86 -10.84
N THR A 35 -9.51 8.22 -9.56
CA THR A 35 -8.99 7.35 -8.51
C THR A 35 -10.14 6.79 -7.68
N VAL A 36 -10.32 5.47 -7.73
CA VAL A 36 -11.38 4.75 -7.02
C VAL A 36 -10.77 3.91 -5.89
N GLY A 37 -11.22 4.12 -4.66
CA GLY A 37 -10.86 3.32 -3.50
C GLY A 37 -11.77 2.11 -3.34
N LEU A 38 -11.21 0.91 -3.12
CA LEU A 38 -11.94 -0.31 -2.74
C LEU A 38 -11.53 -0.71 -1.32
N VAL A 39 -12.46 -0.59 -0.37
CA VAL A 39 -12.21 -0.75 1.08
C VAL A 39 -13.09 -1.81 1.71
N GLY A 40 -12.72 -2.31 2.89
CA GLY A 40 -13.50 -3.29 3.65
C GLY A 40 -12.63 -4.17 4.56
N GLU A 41 -13.28 -4.99 5.39
CA GLU A 41 -12.63 -5.94 6.32
C GLU A 41 -11.68 -6.90 5.58
N SER A 42 -10.70 -7.45 6.29
CA SER A 42 -9.79 -8.45 5.72
C SER A 42 -10.58 -9.68 5.27
N GLY A 43 -10.29 -10.17 4.05
CA GLY A 43 -11.01 -11.30 3.46
C GLY A 43 -12.38 -10.95 2.87
N SER A 44 -12.73 -9.67 2.72
CA SER A 44 -13.99 -9.27 2.06
C SER A 44 -14.03 -9.51 0.56
N GLY A 45 -12.89 -9.76 -0.10
CA GLY A 45 -12.79 -10.07 -1.53
C GLY A 45 -12.04 -9.04 -2.39
N LYS A 46 -11.57 -7.92 -1.83
CA LYS A 46 -10.97 -6.78 -2.55
C LYS A 46 -9.88 -7.16 -3.56
N SER A 47 -8.81 -7.80 -3.10
CA SER A 47 -7.70 -8.24 -3.97
C SER A 47 -8.16 -9.30 -4.97
N VAL A 48 -9.11 -10.17 -4.59
CA VAL A 48 -9.68 -11.17 -5.52
C VAL A 48 -10.47 -10.50 -6.65
N THR A 49 -11.21 -9.43 -6.37
CA THR A 49 -11.91 -8.62 -7.39
C THR A 49 -10.91 -8.09 -8.43
N ALA A 50 -9.81 -7.47 -7.98
CA ALA A 50 -8.78 -6.98 -8.89
C ALA A 50 -8.07 -8.10 -9.67
N LEU A 51 -7.68 -9.19 -8.99
CA LEU A 51 -7.06 -10.35 -9.64
C LEU A 51 -8.00 -10.97 -10.68
N SER A 52 -9.30 -11.03 -10.39
CA SER A 52 -10.33 -11.52 -11.32
C SER A 52 -10.45 -10.61 -12.54
N ALA A 53 -10.50 -9.29 -12.35
CA ALA A 53 -10.51 -8.31 -13.43
C ALA A 53 -9.26 -8.39 -14.32
N MET A 54 -8.11 -8.73 -13.73
CA MET A 54 -6.88 -8.96 -14.48
C MET A 54 -6.75 -10.39 -15.02
N GLY A 55 -7.62 -11.33 -14.68
CA GLY A 55 -7.51 -12.76 -15.01
C GLY A 55 -6.32 -13.47 -14.35
N LEU A 56 -5.84 -12.98 -13.21
CA LEU A 56 -4.71 -13.49 -12.43
C LEU A 56 -5.14 -14.42 -11.27
N VAL A 57 -6.39 -14.89 -11.27
CA VAL A 57 -6.87 -15.85 -10.27
C VAL A 57 -6.24 -17.22 -10.54
N ASP A 58 -5.40 -17.68 -9.61
CA ASP A 58 -4.74 -18.99 -9.69
C ASP A 58 -5.64 -20.14 -9.19
N ASP A 59 -5.37 -21.37 -9.66
CA ASP A 59 -5.96 -22.61 -9.16
C ASP A 59 -5.81 -22.70 -7.63
N PRO A 60 -6.87 -23.03 -6.87
CA PRO A 60 -8.16 -23.60 -7.30
C PRO A 60 -9.29 -22.57 -7.52
N GLY A 61 -8.96 -21.30 -7.78
CA GLY A 61 -9.91 -20.23 -8.06
C GLY A 61 -10.35 -20.20 -9.53
N GLU A 62 -11.60 -19.81 -9.77
CA GLU A 62 -12.18 -19.65 -11.10
C GLU A 62 -13.18 -18.48 -11.11
N VAL A 63 -13.13 -17.66 -12.16
CA VAL A 63 -14.19 -16.69 -12.47
C VAL A 63 -15.35 -17.47 -13.10
N VAL A 64 -16.46 -17.61 -12.37
CA VAL A 64 -17.58 -18.48 -12.75
C VAL A 64 -18.73 -17.72 -13.43
N GLY A 65 -18.68 -16.39 -13.42
CA GLY A 65 -19.69 -15.53 -14.02
C GLY A 65 -19.31 -14.05 -13.94
N GLY A 66 -20.10 -13.24 -14.65
CA GLY A 66 -19.88 -11.81 -14.82
C GLY A 66 -18.96 -11.47 -15.98
N GLU A 67 -18.83 -10.18 -16.21
CA GLU A 67 -18.10 -9.60 -17.33
C GLU A 67 -17.13 -8.52 -16.84
N VAL A 68 -15.98 -8.43 -17.48
CA VAL A 68 -15.03 -7.33 -17.27
C VAL A 68 -14.66 -6.74 -18.62
N THR A 69 -14.89 -5.44 -18.79
CA THR A 69 -14.59 -4.73 -20.03
C THR A 69 -13.59 -3.59 -19.81
N LEU A 70 -12.71 -3.42 -20.80
CA LEU A 70 -11.71 -2.35 -20.85
C LEU A 70 -11.88 -1.54 -22.14
N ARG A 71 -12.13 -0.24 -22.01
CA ARG A 71 -12.25 0.68 -23.16
C ARG A 71 -10.87 1.13 -23.63
N SER A 72 -10.36 0.55 -24.71
CA SER A 72 -9.05 0.93 -25.28
C SER A 72 -9.00 0.82 -26.80
N PRO A 73 -9.18 1.95 -27.52
CA PRO A 73 -9.09 2.00 -28.98
C PRO A 73 -7.71 1.58 -29.51
N SER A 74 -6.64 1.98 -28.81
CA SER A 74 -5.26 1.62 -29.14
C SER A 74 -4.97 0.13 -28.94
N LEU A 75 -5.48 -0.47 -27.87
CA LEU A 75 -5.32 -1.92 -27.67
C LEU A 75 -6.12 -2.71 -28.72
N ALA A 76 -7.37 -2.31 -28.99
CA ALA A 76 -8.20 -2.94 -30.01
C ALA A 76 -7.49 -2.91 -31.37
N ALA A 77 -6.99 -1.75 -31.80
CA ALA A 77 -6.20 -1.63 -33.03
C ALA A 77 -4.96 -2.55 -33.05
N ARG A 78 -4.25 -2.72 -31.93
CA ARG A 78 -3.11 -3.66 -31.83
C ARG A 78 -3.50 -5.14 -31.88
N LEU A 79 -4.67 -5.50 -31.35
CA LEU A 79 -5.15 -6.89 -31.31
C LEU A 79 -5.80 -7.34 -32.63
N LEU A 80 -6.48 -6.42 -33.33
CA LEU A 80 -7.23 -6.70 -34.56
C LEU A 80 -6.44 -7.53 -35.62
N PRO A 81 -5.17 -7.22 -35.95
CA PRO A 81 -4.41 -8.02 -36.93
C PRO A 81 -4.09 -9.44 -36.48
N ARG A 82 -4.03 -9.69 -35.17
CA ARG A 82 -3.66 -10.98 -34.57
C ARG A 82 -4.89 -11.86 -34.31
N PHE A 83 -6.03 -11.24 -34.00
CA PHE A 83 -7.26 -11.90 -33.59
C PHE A 83 -8.45 -11.45 -34.44
N ALA A 84 -8.35 -11.62 -35.76
CA ALA A 84 -9.42 -11.23 -36.68
C ALA A 84 -10.76 -11.95 -36.39
N ASP A 85 -10.72 -13.18 -35.89
CA ASP A 85 -11.90 -13.95 -35.49
C ASP A 85 -12.42 -13.56 -34.08
N GLY A 86 -11.72 -12.66 -33.36
CA GLY A 86 -12.09 -12.18 -32.03
C GLY A 86 -12.87 -10.88 -32.03
N VAL A 87 -13.16 -10.31 -33.20
CA VAL A 87 -13.91 -9.05 -33.35
C VAL A 87 -15.40 -9.34 -33.33
N ALA A 88 -16.11 -8.73 -32.40
CA ALA A 88 -17.55 -8.82 -32.33
C ALA A 88 -18.19 -8.14 -33.53
N THR A 89 -19.28 -8.73 -34.01
CA THR A 89 -20.01 -8.24 -35.18
C THR A 89 -20.83 -6.98 -34.90
N TYR A 90 -21.22 -6.77 -33.64
CA TYR A 90 -22.00 -5.62 -33.19
C TYR A 90 -21.25 -4.82 -32.11
N PRO A 91 -21.54 -3.52 -31.97
CA PRO A 91 -21.04 -2.72 -30.84
C PRO A 91 -21.54 -3.27 -29.50
N LYS A 92 -20.76 -3.10 -28.44
CA LYS A 92 -21.10 -3.58 -27.10
C LYS A 92 -22.36 -2.91 -26.57
N VAL A 93 -22.54 -1.61 -26.85
CA VAL A 93 -23.74 -0.85 -26.47
C VAL A 93 -25.03 -1.51 -26.95
N LEU A 94 -25.00 -2.19 -28.11
CA LEU A 94 -26.16 -2.92 -28.62
C LEU A 94 -26.41 -4.22 -27.85
N VAL A 95 -25.34 -4.93 -27.49
CA VAL A 95 -25.41 -6.16 -26.67
C VAL A 95 -25.97 -5.83 -25.29
N ASP A 96 -25.43 -4.78 -24.66
CA ASP A 96 -25.87 -4.30 -23.34
C ASP A 96 -27.34 -3.91 -23.34
N ALA A 97 -27.77 -3.12 -24.33
CA ALA A 97 -29.17 -2.73 -24.47
C ALA A 97 -30.11 -3.94 -24.61
N LEU A 98 -29.69 -5.01 -25.28
CA LEU A 98 -30.50 -6.23 -25.37
C LEU A 98 -30.61 -6.97 -24.02
N HIS A 99 -29.54 -7.00 -23.22
CA HIS A 99 -29.57 -7.57 -21.86
C HIS A 99 -30.46 -6.73 -20.94
N GLU A 100 -30.30 -5.40 -20.93
CA GLU A 100 -31.11 -4.48 -20.13
C GLU A 100 -32.62 -4.62 -20.46
N LEU A 101 -32.95 -4.75 -21.74
CA LEU A 101 -34.34 -4.97 -22.18
C LEU A 101 -34.87 -6.35 -21.81
N ALA A 102 -34.02 -7.38 -21.79
CA ALA A 102 -34.38 -8.71 -21.30
C ALA A 102 -34.68 -8.68 -19.79
N ASP A 103 -33.86 -7.99 -19.01
CA ASP A 103 -34.08 -7.80 -17.56
C ASP A 103 -35.36 -7.02 -17.29
N ALA A 104 -35.59 -5.90 -17.99
CA ALA A 104 -36.84 -5.14 -17.89
C ALA A 104 -38.08 -6.02 -18.20
N CYS A 105 -37.95 -6.97 -19.14
CA CYS A 105 -39.01 -7.95 -19.42
C CYS A 105 -39.27 -8.90 -18.25
N ARG A 106 -38.22 -9.42 -17.60
CA ARG A 106 -38.31 -10.32 -16.43
C ARG A 106 -38.89 -9.60 -15.21
N ASP A 107 -38.50 -8.34 -15.01
CA ASP A 107 -38.96 -7.50 -13.90
C ASP A 107 -40.39 -6.97 -14.13
N GLY A 108 -40.91 -7.15 -15.35
CA GLY A 108 -42.26 -6.71 -15.74
C GLY A 108 -42.36 -5.20 -16.01
N ASP A 109 -41.24 -4.49 -16.10
CA ASP A 109 -41.19 -3.09 -16.53
C ASP A 109 -41.18 -2.98 -18.06
N LEU A 110 -42.35 -3.23 -18.65
CA LEU A 110 -42.50 -3.22 -20.11
C LEU A 110 -42.63 -1.81 -20.71
N GLY A 111 -42.45 -0.77 -19.89
CA GLY A 111 -42.63 0.62 -20.27
C GLY A 111 -41.56 1.11 -21.24
N GLY A 112 -41.87 1.15 -22.54
CA GLY A 112 -40.94 1.69 -23.55
C GLY A 112 -40.05 0.64 -24.22
N VAL A 113 -39.92 -0.56 -23.63
CA VAL A 113 -39.14 -1.70 -24.16
C VAL A 113 -39.42 -1.96 -25.65
N ALA A 114 -40.69 -2.04 -26.06
CA ALA A 114 -41.04 -2.30 -27.46
C ALA A 114 -40.69 -1.15 -28.42
N ALA A 115 -40.51 0.08 -27.93
CA ALA A 115 -40.06 1.21 -28.75
C ALA A 115 -38.54 1.24 -28.88
N GLU A 116 -37.82 0.87 -27.83
CA GLU A 116 -36.36 0.72 -27.86
C GLU A 116 -35.93 -0.43 -28.77
N LEU A 117 -36.62 -1.57 -28.71
CA LEU A 117 -36.39 -2.70 -29.64
C LEU A 117 -36.62 -2.33 -31.11
N ASP A 118 -37.60 -1.47 -31.41
CA ASP A 118 -37.79 -0.95 -32.78
C ASP A 118 -36.59 -0.07 -33.19
N GLY A 119 -36.04 0.74 -32.27
CA GLY A 119 -34.83 1.54 -32.49
C GLY A 119 -33.61 0.67 -32.79
N ILE A 120 -33.34 -0.33 -31.95
CA ILE A 120 -32.27 -1.32 -32.16
C ILE A 120 -32.40 -2.00 -33.52
N ALA A 121 -33.63 -2.36 -33.92
CA ALA A 121 -33.86 -2.98 -35.22
C ALA A 121 -33.56 -2.05 -36.42
N GLU A 122 -33.80 -0.74 -36.28
CA GLU A 122 -33.42 0.26 -37.26
C GLU A 122 -31.89 0.40 -37.33
N ASP A 123 -31.21 0.44 -36.19
CA ASP A 123 -29.74 0.55 -36.11
C ASP A 123 -29.04 -0.68 -36.70
N CYS A 124 -29.51 -1.90 -36.39
CA CYS A 124 -29.00 -3.14 -36.99
C CYS A 124 -29.11 -3.15 -38.53
N THR A 125 -30.12 -2.46 -39.09
CA THR A 125 -30.28 -2.38 -40.54
C THR A 125 -29.13 -1.59 -41.20
N ALA A 126 -28.58 -0.59 -40.51
CA ALA A 126 -27.40 0.14 -40.96
C ALA A 126 -26.13 -0.74 -40.93
N LEU A 127 -26.08 -1.71 -40.00
CA LEU A 127 -25.00 -2.70 -39.85
C LEU A 127 -25.16 -3.96 -40.73
N ALA A 128 -26.14 -3.96 -41.65
CA ALA A 128 -26.48 -5.09 -42.53
C ALA A 128 -26.98 -6.38 -41.83
N ASP A 129 -27.17 -6.35 -40.52
CA ASP A 129 -27.80 -7.39 -39.67
C ASP A 129 -27.36 -8.86 -39.97
N PRO A 130 -26.05 -9.15 -40.01
CA PRO A 130 -25.53 -10.46 -40.43
C PRO A 130 -26.02 -11.65 -39.58
N ASN A 131 -26.21 -11.44 -38.27
CA ASN A 131 -26.68 -12.47 -37.33
C ASN A 131 -28.20 -12.41 -37.04
N GLY A 132 -28.94 -11.51 -37.72
CA GLY A 132 -30.40 -11.41 -37.62
C GLY A 132 -30.92 -10.84 -36.30
N ILE A 133 -30.11 -10.05 -35.60
CA ILE A 133 -30.44 -9.40 -34.33
C ILE A 133 -31.56 -8.37 -34.53
N GLY A 134 -31.46 -7.56 -35.57
CA GLY A 134 -32.48 -6.56 -35.90
C GLY A 134 -33.82 -7.18 -36.28
N LYS A 135 -33.82 -8.43 -36.78
CA LYS A 135 -35.05 -9.21 -36.96
C LYS A 135 -35.60 -9.69 -35.61
N THR A 136 -34.77 -10.25 -34.74
CA THR A 136 -35.21 -10.71 -33.41
C THR A 136 -35.78 -9.57 -32.58
N ALA A 137 -35.15 -8.39 -32.57
CA ALA A 137 -35.67 -7.21 -31.87
C ALA A 137 -37.07 -6.78 -32.39
N ARG A 138 -37.28 -6.79 -33.71
CA ARG A 138 -38.59 -6.53 -34.33
C ARG A 138 -39.65 -7.56 -33.93
N ASP A 139 -39.31 -8.85 -34.00
CA ASP A 139 -40.22 -9.94 -33.64
C ASP A 139 -40.60 -9.83 -32.14
N ALA A 140 -39.63 -9.59 -31.25
CA ALA A 140 -39.84 -9.36 -29.81
C ALA A 140 -40.73 -8.14 -29.52
N ALA A 141 -40.52 -7.02 -30.20
CA ALA A 141 -41.33 -5.82 -30.05
C ALA A 141 -42.79 -6.05 -30.47
N GLU A 142 -43.04 -6.82 -31.55
CA GLU A 142 -44.38 -7.22 -31.97
C GLU A 142 -45.05 -8.15 -30.94
N GLU A 143 -44.29 -9.09 -30.37
CA GLU A 143 -44.77 -10.02 -29.34
C GLU A 143 -45.17 -9.31 -28.04
N LEU A 144 -44.36 -8.37 -27.54
CA LEU A 144 -44.72 -7.55 -26.37
C LEU A 144 -45.99 -6.72 -26.61
N ARG A 145 -46.13 -6.12 -27.81
CA ARG A 145 -47.36 -5.39 -28.20
C ARG A 145 -48.59 -6.30 -28.28
N ALA A 146 -48.37 -7.57 -28.63
CA ALA A 146 -49.40 -8.59 -28.67
C ALA A 146 -49.73 -9.20 -27.30
N ALA A 147 -49.10 -8.71 -26.23
CA ALA A 147 -49.20 -9.24 -24.86
C ALA A 147 -48.76 -10.71 -24.76
N ALA A 148 -47.65 -11.06 -25.41
CA ALA A 148 -46.94 -12.33 -25.23
C ALA A 148 -46.35 -12.45 -23.81
N ASP A 149 -45.82 -13.64 -23.52
CA ASP A 149 -45.18 -13.97 -22.25
C ASP A 149 -43.82 -13.23 -22.12
N PRO A 150 -43.66 -12.27 -21.19
CA PRO A 150 -42.44 -11.47 -21.07
C PRO A 150 -41.19 -12.32 -20.82
N ASP A 151 -41.31 -13.42 -20.10
CA ASP A 151 -40.19 -14.35 -19.83
C ASP A 151 -39.68 -15.02 -21.11
N ALA A 152 -40.59 -15.33 -22.04
CA ALA A 152 -40.22 -15.90 -23.34
C ALA A 152 -39.52 -14.86 -24.23
N VAL A 153 -40.00 -13.61 -24.21
CA VAL A 153 -39.35 -12.50 -24.92
C VAL A 153 -37.96 -12.23 -24.36
N ALA A 154 -37.82 -12.20 -23.02
CA ALA A 154 -36.52 -12.03 -22.37
C ALA A 154 -35.52 -13.10 -22.85
N ALA A 155 -35.91 -14.37 -22.82
CA ALA A 155 -35.06 -15.47 -23.27
C ALA A 155 -34.64 -15.36 -24.75
N ASP A 156 -35.52 -14.85 -25.62
CA ASP A 156 -35.19 -14.61 -27.04
C ASP A 156 -34.23 -13.41 -27.22
N LEU A 157 -34.34 -12.39 -26.37
CA LEU A 157 -33.43 -11.24 -26.32
C LEU A 157 -32.05 -11.64 -25.79
N ASP A 158 -31.94 -12.42 -24.72
CA ASP A 158 -30.67 -12.97 -24.24
C ASP A 158 -29.97 -13.77 -25.33
N ALA A 159 -30.72 -14.69 -25.96
CA ALA A 159 -30.17 -15.50 -27.04
C ALA A 159 -29.74 -14.65 -28.24
N ALA A 160 -30.35 -13.48 -28.46
CA ALA A 160 -29.92 -12.53 -29.49
C ALA A 160 -28.63 -11.83 -29.07
N ALA A 161 -28.52 -11.38 -27.83
CA ALA A 161 -27.32 -10.77 -27.30
C ALA A 161 -26.13 -11.73 -27.31
N ASP A 162 -26.32 -13.00 -26.92
CA ASP A 162 -25.30 -14.06 -27.04
C ASP A 162 -24.79 -14.23 -28.48
N ARG A 163 -25.66 -14.06 -29.48
CA ARG A 163 -25.28 -14.10 -30.91
C ARG A 163 -24.63 -12.81 -31.38
N ALA A 164 -24.86 -11.70 -30.69
CA ALA A 164 -24.27 -10.41 -30.98
C ALA A 164 -22.88 -10.25 -30.34
N ALA A 165 -22.66 -10.91 -29.21
CA ALA A 165 -21.39 -11.05 -28.51
C ALA A 165 -20.49 -12.16 -29.12
N ASP A 166 -20.36 -12.16 -30.46
CA ASP A 166 -19.53 -13.14 -31.19
C ASP A 166 -18.07 -12.69 -31.32
N GLY A 167 -17.45 -12.41 -30.19
CA GLY A 167 -16.08 -11.91 -30.09
C GLY A 167 -15.85 -11.24 -28.76
N TYR A 168 -14.63 -10.77 -28.54
CA TYR A 168 -14.23 -10.06 -27.32
C TYR A 168 -13.71 -8.65 -27.60
N ILE A 169 -13.61 -8.24 -28.87
CA ILE A 169 -13.23 -6.88 -29.30
C ILE A 169 -14.44 -6.23 -29.96
N PHE A 170 -15.02 -5.23 -29.30
CA PHE A 170 -16.18 -4.48 -29.77
C PHE A 170 -15.72 -3.13 -30.32
N LEU A 171 -16.03 -2.86 -31.59
CA LEU A 171 -15.75 -1.57 -32.21
C LEU A 171 -17.00 -0.69 -32.08
N GLU A 172 -16.93 0.31 -31.20
CA GLU A 172 -18.02 1.25 -30.98
C GLU A 172 -18.05 2.30 -32.09
N GLU A 173 -16.90 2.89 -32.41
CA GLU A 173 -16.74 3.87 -33.48
C GLU A 173 -15.45 3.61 -34.26
N ALA A 174 -15.57 3.38 -35.57
CA ALA A 174 -14.43 3.23 -36.46
C ALA A 174 -14.74 3.80 -37.85
N ARG A 175 -13.76 4.46 -38.46
CA ARG A 175 -13.93 5.13 -39.76
C ARG A 175 -12.81 4.82 -40.73
N LEU A 176 -13.18 4.72 -42.02
CA LEU A 176 -12.21 4.67 -43.10
C LEU A 176 -11.66 6.07 -43.35
N VAL A 177 -10.35 6.23 -43.23
CA VAL A 177 -9.64 7.48 -43.48
C VAL A 177 -8.73 7.38 -44.70
N ASP A 178 -8.49 8.52 -45.34
CA ASP A 178 -7.43 8.60 -46.34
C ASP A 178 -6.06 8.42 -45.66
N PRO A 179 -5.10 7.73 -46.28
CA PRO A 179 -3.76 7.59 -45.72
C PRO A 179 -3.14 8.99 -45.54
N PRO A 180 -2.70 9.37 -44.33
CA PRO A 180 -2.23 10.72 -44.06
C PRO A 180 -0.98 11.05 -44.90
N GLU A 181 -0.83 12.32 -45.31
CA GLU A 181 0.22 12.78 -46.24
C GLU A 181 1.66 12.50 -45.73
N SER A 182 1.83 12.26 -44.44
CA SER A 182 3.05 11.76 -43.78
C SER A 182 2.71 10.69 -42.73
N PHE A 183 2.39 9.47 -43.16
CA PHE A 183 2.24 8.32 -42.26
C PHE A 183 3.62 7.74 -41.92
N ASP A 184 4.05 7.85 -40.67
CA ASP A 184 5.26 7.21 -40.14
C ASP A 184 4.96 5.91 -39.37
N GLY A 185 3.68 5.49 -39.33
CA GLY A 185 3.22 4.30 -38.63
C GLY A 185 3.12 4.45 -37.11
N ARG A 186 3.18 5.67 -36.55
CA ARG A 186 3.18 5.89 -35.09
C ARG A 186 1.82 6.05 -34.44
N ASP A 187 0.74 6.33 -35.17
CA ASP A 187 -0.59 6.43 -34.55
C ASP A 187 -1.09 5.02 -34.20
N PRO A 188 -1.18 4.65 -32.91
CA PRO A 188 -1.53 3.31 -32.49
C PRO A 188 -2.99 2.95 -32.78
N ARG A 189 -3.83 3.90 -33.22
CA ARG A 189 -5.26 3.70 -33.51
C ARG A 189 -5.55 3.43 -34.98
N VAL A 190 -4.56 3.57 -35.86
CA VAL A 190 -4.74 3.47 -37.33
C VAL A 190 -4.19 2.16 -37.86
N LEU A 191 -5.07 1.36 -38.45
CA LEU A 191 -4.76 0.10 -39.12
C LEU A 191 -4.65 0.31 -40.62
N THR A 192 -3.64 -0.30 -41.26
CA THR A 192 -3.45 -0.26 -42.71
C THR A 192 -3.62 -1.63 -43.34
N ALA A 193 -4.44 -1.73 -44.40
CA ALA A 193 -4.56 -2.94 -45.21
C ALA A 193 -4.20 -2.66 -46.68
N GLU A 194 -3.27 -3.42 -47.23
CA GLU A 194 -2.92 -3.35 -48.66
C GLU A 194 -3.95 -4.10 -49.51
N ARG A 195 -4.58 -3.38 -50.45
CA ARG A 195 -5.41 -4.01 -51.49
C ARG A 195 -4.54 -4.70 -52.55
N PRO A 196 -5.06 -5.74 -53.23
CA PRO A 196 -4.37 -6.43 -54.34
C PRO A 196 -3.92 -5.50 -55.49
N GLU A 197 -4.52 -4.32 -55.59
CA GLU A 197 -4.30 -3.31 -56.63
C GLU A 197 -3.24 -2.25 -56.21
N GLY A 198 -2.71 -2.33 -54.98
CA GLY A 198 -1.70 -1.42 -54.43
C GLY A 198 -2.24 -0.17 -53.72
N ALA A 199 -3.56 -0.08 -53.50
CA ALA A 199 -4.18 0.96 -52.66
C ALA A 199 -4.19 0.52 -51.18
N VAL A 200 -3.94 1.45 -50.26
CA VAL A 200 -3.99 1.20 -48.81
C VAL A 200 -5.31 1.74 -48.27
N ASP A 201 -6.09 0.88 -47.62
CA ASP A 201 -7.21 1.34 -46.79
C ASP A 201 -6.69 1.57 -45.38
N CYS A 202 -7.04 2.72 -44.78
CA CYS A 202 -6.76 3.04 -43.39
C CYS A 202 -8.06 2.99 -42.59
N LEU A 203 -8.08 2.19 -41.52
CA LEU A 203 -9.16 2.17 -40.54
C LEU A 203 -8.66 2.84 -39.26
N GLU A 204 -9.29 3.94 -38.88
CA GLU A 204 -9.05 4.59 -37.59
C GLU A 204 -10.10 4.10 -36.59
N VAL A 205 -9.64 3.50 -35.49
CA VAL A 205 -10.49 3.11 -34.37
C VAL A 205 -10.61 4.30 -33.42
N GLU A 206 -11.78 4.93 -33.39
CA GLU A 206 -12.06 6.09 -32.52
C GLU A 206 -12.46 5.61 -31.12
N ASP A 207 -13.27 4.56 -31.05
CA ASP A 207 -13.76 3.98 -29.80
C ASP A 207 -13.91 2.45 -29.89
N ALA A 208 -13.46 1.75 -28.84
CA ALA A 208 -13.53 0.30 -28.77
C ALA A 208 -13.47 -0.21 -27.32
N VAL A 209 -14.15 -1.32 -27.09
CA VAL A 209 -14.24 -2.02 -25.80
C VAL A 209 -13.70 -3.44 -25.98
N ILE A 210 -12.89 -3.91 -25.05
CA ILE A 210 -12.37 -5.28 -25.00
C ILE A 210 -12.96 -5.99 -23.78
N GLU A 211 -13.65 -7.11 -23.98
CA GLU A 211 -14.11 -7.99 -22.91
C GLU A 211 -12.96 -8.91 -22.46
N LEU A 212 -12.46 -8.68 -21.25
CA LEU A 212 -11.29 -9.37 -20.69
C LEU A 212 -11.62 -10.81 -20.27
N THR A 213 -12.85 -11.07 -19.81
CA THR A 213 -13.33 -12.39 -19.39
C THR A 213 -13.43 -13.39 -20.55
N ALA A 214 -13.73 -12.90 -21.75
CA ALA A 214 -13.79 -13.70 -22.98
C ALA A 214 -12.45 -13.72 -23.76
N ALA A 215 -11.50 -12.84 -23.42
CA ALA A 215 -10.24 -12.71 -24.13
C ALA A 215 -9.34 -13.95 -23.93
N PRO A 216 -8.68 -14.47 -24.98
CA PRO A 216 -7.70 -15.54 -24.84
C PRO A 216 -6.46 -15.05 -24.09
N GLU A 217 -5.74 -15.96 -23.43
CA GLU A 217 -4.55 -15.65 -22.62
C GLU A 217 -3.48 -14.85 -23.42
N GLU A 218 -3.33 -15.10 -24.72
CA GLU A 218 -2.39 -14.34 -25.57
C GLU A 218 -2.79 -12.86 -25.73
N ALA A 219 -4.10 -12.55 -25.74
CA ALA A 219 -4.61 -11.19 -25.73
C ALA A 219 -4.50 -10.57 -24.32
N MET A 220 -4.80 -11.33 -23.27
CA MET A 220 -4.64 -10.89 -21.87
C MET A 220 -3.20 -10.50 -21.54
N ARG A 221 -2.20 -11.15 -22.12
CA ARG A 221 -0.79 -10.74 -22.03
C ARG A 221 -0.49 -9.36 -22.63
N ALA A 222 -1.31 -8.85 -23.55
CA ALA A 222 -1.17 -7.48 -24.07
C ALA A 222 -1.88 -6.44 -23.17
N VAL A 223 -2.88 -6.88 -22.41
CA VAL A 223 -3.58 -6.07 -21.40
C VAL A 223 -2.68 -5.90 -20.16
N ARG A 224 -2.24 -7.01 -19.57
CA ARG A 224 -1.38 -7.04 -18.38
C ARG A 224 0.00 -6.46 -18.67
N GLY A 225 0.48 -5.58 -17.81
CA GLY A 225 1.78 -4.93 -17.94
C GLY A 225 1.87 -3.96 -19.13
N GLY A 226 0.77 -3.72 -19.84
CA GLY A 226 0.69 -2.81 -20.99
C GLY A 226 -0.37 -1.74 -20.79
N GLU A 227 -1.65 -2.13 -20.79
CA GLU A 227 -2.79 -1.22 -20.58
C GLU A 227 -3.23 -1.20 -19.11
N MET A 228 -3.10 -2.33 -18.41
CA MET A 228 -3.38 -2.50 -16.98
C MET A 228 -2.14 -3.05 -16.27
N SER A 229 -1.77 -2.45 -15.14
CA SER A 229 -0.69 -2.95 -14.28
C SER A 229 -1.13 -3.01 -12.83
N MET A 230 -0.41 -3.80 -12.02
CA MET A 230 -0.70 -3.97 -10.60
C MET A 230 0.56 -3.77 -9.75
N ILE A 231 0.41 -3.05 -8.64
CA ILE A 231 1.37 -3.05 -7.53
C ILE A 231 0.85 -4.06 -6.50
N PHE A 232 1.68 -5.06 -6.17
CA PHE A 232 1.34 -6.11 -5.21
C PHE A 232 1.64 -5.68 -3.76
N GLN A 233 0.88 -6.24 -2.82
CA GLN A 233 0.82 -5.93 -1.38
C GLN A 233 2.14 -6.09 -0.57
N ASP A 234 3.20 -6.71 -1.13
CA ASP A 234 4.50 -6.81 -0.44
C ASP A 234 5.72 -6.83 -1.40
N PRO A 235 6.61 -5.83 -1.34
CA PRO A 235 7.82 -5.78 -2.16
C PRO A 235 8.83 -6.90 -1.90
N MET A 236 8.91 -7.48 -0.70
CA MET A 236 9.89 -8.53 -0.41
C MET A 236 9.54 -9.87 -1.05
N THR A 237 8.26 -10.17 -1.19
CA THR A 237 7.78 -11.39 -1.86
C THR A 237 7.66 -11.20 -3.37
N SER A 238 7.48 -9.95 -3.83
CA SER A 238 7.30 -9.62 -5.25
C SER A 238 8.61 -9.46 -6.03
N LEU A 239 9.67 -8.92 -5.40
CA LEU A 239 10.97 -8.75 -6.06
C LEU A 239 11.83 -10.02 -5.99
N ASN A 240 12.48 -10.35 -7.10
CA ASN A 240 13.44 -11.45 -7.14
C ASN A 240 14.79 -11.02 -6.55
N PRO A 241 15.23 -11.56 -5.39
CA PRO A 241 16.45 -11.12 -4.73
C PRO A 241 17.74 -11.50 -5.49
N ALA A 242 17.65 -12.38 -6.49
CA ALA A 242 18.78 -12.84 -7.30
C ALA A 242 18.97 -12.05 -8.60
N LEU A 243 18.03 -11.15 -8.95
CA LEU A 243 18.11 -10.28 -10.11
C LEU A 243 18.40 -8.84 -9.66
N THR A 244 19.06 -8.07 -10.52
CA THR A 244 19.24 -6.63 -10.27
C THR A 244 17.92 -5.90 -10.43
N VAL A 245 17.83 -4.72 -9.84
CA VAL A 245 16.67 -3.82 -9.94
C VAL A 245 16.41 -3.46 -11.39
N GLY A 246 17.46 -3.07 -12.12
CA GLY A 246 17.37 -2.70 -13.52
C GLY A 246 16.88 -3.82 -14.42
N GLU A 247 17.34 -5.06 -14.20
CA GLU A 247 16.94 -6.19 -15.04
C GLU A 247 15.45 -6.52 -14.87
N GLN A 248 14.90 -6.37 -13.66
CA GLN A 248 13.48 -6.60 -13.39
C GLN A 248 12.58 -5.53 -14.02
N VAL A 249 13.01 -4.26 -14.02
CA VAL A 249 12.28 -3.17 -14.71
C VAL A 249 12.41 -3.32 -16.24
N ALA A 250 13.59 -3.65 -16.73
CA ALA A 250 13.87 -3.86 -18.15
C ALA A 250 13.10 -5.06 -18.72
N GLU A 251 12.82 -6.09 -17.92
CA GLU A 251 12.02 -7.26 -18.32
C GLU A 251 10.64 -6.85 -18.84
N SER A 252 9.91 -6.02 -18.08
CA SER A 252 8.61 -5.47 -18.50
C SER A 252 8.70 -4.74 -19.84
N LEU A 253 9.71 -3.89 -20.01
CA LEU A 253 9.90 -3.12 -21.25
C LEU A 253 10.18 -4.04 -22.45
N ARG A 254 11.03 -5.06 -22.29
CA ARG A 254 11.39 -6.01 -23.36
C ARG A 254 10.19 -6.85 -23.80
N LEU A 255 9.35 -7.27 -22.86
CA LEU A 255 8.19 -8.12 -23.12
C LEU A 255 7.05 -7.35 -23.82
N HIS A 256 6.83 -6.08 -23.45
CA HIS A 256 5.63 -5.35 -23.86
C HIS A 256 5.88 -4.22 -24.89
N GLN A 257 7.07 -3.58 -24.91
CA GLN A 257 7.34 -2.43 -25.80
C GLN A 257 8.31 -2.73 -26.95
N PHE A 258 9.35 -3.53 -26.74
CA PHE A 258 10.48 -3.64 -27.72
C PHE A 258 10.56 -4.96 -28.50
N ASP A 259 9.44 -5.70 -28.56
CA ASP A 259 9.19 -6.85 -29.46
C ASP A 259 10.25 -7.97 -29.39
N GLY A 260 10.36 -8.59 -28.21
CA GLY A 260 11.13 -9.82 -27.96
C GLY A 260 10.33 -11.13 -28.11
N ARG A 261 9.19 -11.15 -28.82
CA ARG A 261 8.30 -12.33 -28.85
C ARG A 261 8.87 -13.47 -29.72
N THR A 262 9.49 -14.47 -29.09
CA THR A 262 9.72 -15.78 -29.71
C THR A 262 8.83 -16.85 -29.06
N ASP A 263 8.22 -17.73 -29.86
CA ASP A 263 7.31 -18.80 -29.43
C ASP A 263 7.71 -19.49 -28.11
N ASP A 264 6.73 -19.62 -27.20
CA ASP A 264 6.83 -20.20 -25.86
C ASP A 264 7.45 -21.61 -25.88
N THR A 265 8.77 -21.66 -25.72
CA THR A 265 9.50 -22.89 -25.44
C THR A 265 10.38 -22.64 -24.22
N TRP A 266 10.48 -23.59 -23.30
CA TRP A 266 11.32 -23.50 -22.09
C TRP A 266 12.79 -23.13 -22.40
N LEU A 267 13.26 -23.42 -23.61
CA LEU A 267 14.58 -23.05 -24.13
C LEU A 267 14.71 -21.57 -24.56
N ASN A 268 13.62 -20.90 -24.95
CA ASN A 268 13.60 -19.49 -25.34
C ASN A 268 13.52 -18.59 -24.10
N ALA A 269 12.72 -18.95 -23.09
CA ALA A 269 12.70 -18.28 -21.79
C ALA A 269 14.10 -18.26 -21.13
N VAL A 270 14.83 -19.39 -21.16
CA VAL A 270 16.22 -19.46 -20.66
C VAL A 270 17.20 -18.62 -21.50
N ARG A 271 16.89 -18.38 -22.78
CA ARG A 271 17.71 -17.59 -23.71
C ARG A 271 17.49 -16.08 -23.59
N GLU A 272 16.29 -15.67 -23.20
CA GLU A 272 15.93 -14.28 -22.89
C GLU A 272 16.49 -13.85 -21.53
N ILE A 273 16.57 -14.77 -20.56
CA ILE A 273 17.20 -14.54 -19.24
C ILE A 273 18.74 -14.47 -19.31
N LEU A 274 19.37 -14.99 -20.38
CA LEU A 274 20.83 -14.95 -20.55
C LEU A 274 21.25 -13.65 -21.27
N PRO A 275 22.22 -12.89 -20.74
CA PRO A 275 22.66 -11.65 -21.38
C PRO A 275 23.16 -11.93 -22.79
N LYS A 276 22.52 -11.29 -23.79
CA LYS A 276 22.94 -11.40 -25.19
C LYS A 276 24.35 -10.85 -25.32
N VAL A 277 25.29 -11.74 -25.64
CA VAL A 277 26.66 -11.35 -26.03
C VAL A 277 26.59 -10.76 -27.44
N GLY A 278 26.25 -9.46 -27.51
CA GLY A 278 26.19 -8.69 -28.76
C GLY A 278 25.14 -7.59 -28.70
N GLY A 279 25.53 -6.43 -28.16
CA GLY A 279 24.67 -5.25 -28.03
C GLY A 279 24.15 -4.75 -29.38
N GLY A 280 22.83 -4.64 -29.48
CA GLY A 280 22.13 -3.89 -30.52
C GLY A 280 21.48 -2.63 -29.95
N GLU A 281 20.98 -1.74 -30.82
CA GLU A 281 20.30 -0.48 -30.46
C GLU A 281 19.12 -0.65 -29.46
N VAL A 282 18.51 -1.84 -29.42
CA VAL A 282 17.39 -2.15 -28.51
C VAL A 282 17.83 -2.28 -27.05
N ASP A 283 19.03 -2.79 -26.77
CA ASP A 283 19.49 -2.96 -25.38
C ASP A 283 19.83 -1.60 -24.73
N GLU A 284 20.34 -0.65 -25.53
CA GLU A 284 20.68 0.72 -25.07
C GLU A 284 19.41 1.54 -24.81
N THR A 285 18.43 1.49 -25.72
CA THR A 285 17.13 2.17 -25.54
C THR A 285 16.32 1.63 -24.37
N VAL A 286 16.36 0.31 -24.11
CA VAL A 286 15.72 -0.28 -22.91
C VAL A 286 16.40 0.17 -21.63
N LEU A 287 17.74 0.27 -21.62
CA LEU A 287 18.49 0.75 -20.47
C LEU A 287 18.18 2.23 -20.19
N GLU A 288 18.19 3.08 -21.22
CA GLU A 288 17.81 4.50 -21.10
C GLU A 288 16.39 4.65 -20.54
N ARG A 289 15.42 3.90 -21.08
CA ARG A 289 14.04 3.93 -20.58
C ARG A 289 13.92 3.38 -19.15
N THR A 290 14.73 2.38 -18.79
CA THR A 290 14.78 1.84 -17.41
C THR A 290 15.27 2.91 -16.43
N ILE A 291 16.33 3.63 -16.80
CA ILE A 291 16.89 4.73 -15.99
C ILE A 291 15.87 5.87 -15.87
N GLU A 292 15.17 6.21 -16.96
CA GLU A 292 14.11 7.22 -16.98
C GLU A 292 12.97 6.83 -16.02
N VAL A 293 12.45 5.60 -16.10
CA VAL A 293 11.37 5.12 -15.21
C VAL A 293 11.83 5.10 -13.75
N LEU A 294 13.06 4.65 -13.46
CA LEU A 294 13.62 4.72 -12.10
C LEU A 294 13.74 6.17 -11.61
N SER A 295 14.03 7.11 -12.51
CA SER A 295 14.03 8.55 -12.19
C SER A 295 12.62 9.08 -11.92
N GLU A 296 11.63 8.69 -12.74
CA GLU A 296 10.20 9.06 -12.61
C GLU A 296 9.68 8.66 -11.22
N VAL A 297 10.04 7.48 -10.71
CA VAL A 297 9.62 7.01 -9.37
C VAL A 297 10.47 7.55 -8.21
N GLY A 298 11.44 8.44 -8.49
CA GLY A 298 12.27 9.08 -7.48
C GLY A 298 13.40 8.22 -6.91
N ILE A 299 13.91 7.21 -7.63
CA ILE A 299 15.15 6.52 -7.24
C ILE A 299 16.33 7.47 -7.44
N PRO A 300 17.14 7.76 -6.40
CA PRO A 300 18.31 8.62 -6.55
C PRO A 300 19.37 7.96 -7.43
N GLU A 301 20.01 8.74 -8.32
CA GLU A 301 21.06 8.27 -9.25
C GLU A 301 20.71 6.93 -9.92
N PRO A 302 19.62 6.88 -10.68
CA PRO A 302 19.10 5.63 -11.23
C PRO A 302 20.13 4.91 -12.12
N ALA A 303 21.01 5.66 -12.80
CA ALA A 303 22.07 5.11 -13.63
C ALA A 303 23.09 4.24 -12.87
N SER A 304 23.42 4.59 -11.61
CA SER A 304 24.36 3.79 -10.80
C SER A 304 23.66 2.64 -10.08
N ARG A 305 22.39 2.83 -9.69
CA ARG A 305 21.61 1.85 -8.91
C ARG A 305 20.94 0.76 -9.75
N VAL A 306 20.92 0.89 -11.08
CA VAL A 306 20.35 -0.11 -12.00
C VAL A 306 20.99 -1.50 -11.86
N GLU A 307 22.25 -1.56 -11.43
CA GLU A 307 23.01 -2.80 -11.21
C GLU A 307 22.89 -3.36 -9.78
N GLU A 308 22.25 -2.64 -8.86
CA GLU A 308 22.09 -3.07 -7.46
C GLU A 308 20.97 -4.10 -7.30
N TYR A 309 21.03 -4.85 -6.20
CA TYR A 309 20.05 -5.88 -5.87
C TYR A 309 18.98 -5.37 -4.89
N PRO A 310 17.77 -5.97 -4.86
CA PRO A 310 16.70 -5.55 -3.95
C PRO A 310 17.12 -5.48 -2.47
N HIS A 311 17.97 -6.40 -2.02
CA HIS A 311 18.42 -6.44 -0.62
C HIS A 311 19.36 -5.29 -0.23
N GLU A 312 19.87 -4.55 -1.20
CA GLU A 312 20.70 -3.35 -1.01
C GLU A 312 19.84 -2.08 -0.90
N PHE A 313 18.57 -2.14 -1.32
CA PHE A 313 17.59 -1.05 -1.26
C PHE A 313 16.87 -0.98 0.10
N SER A 314 16.46 0.24 0.47
CA SER A 314 15.54 0.50 1.59
C SER A 314 14.13 -0.03 1.28
N GLY A 315 13.25 -0.12 2.29
CA GLY A 315 11.85 -0.54 2.08
C GLY A 315 11.12 0.36 1.08
N GLY A 316 11.21 1.69 1.25
CA GLY A 316 10.63 2.66 0.34
C GLY A 316 11.22 2.59 -1.08
N MET A 317 12.53 2.40 -1.21
CA MET A 317 13.16 2.21 -2.53
C MET A 317 12.66 0.94 -3.22
N ARG A 318 12.50 -0.18 -2.50
CA ARG A 318 11.91 -1.41 -3.07
C ARG A 318 10.49 -1.19 -3.54
N GLN A 319 9.70 -0.41 -2.80
CA GLN A 319 8.35 -0.05 -3.22
C GLN A 319 8.36 0.80 -4.49
N ARG A 320 9.23 1.82 -4.56
CA ARG A 320 9.44 2.62 -5.78
C ARG A 320 9.84 1.75 -6.98
N VAL A 321 10.64 0.71 -6.77
CA VAL A 321 10.98 -0.26 -7.83
C VAL A 321 9.75 -1.05 -8.29
N LEU A 322 8.87 -1.50 -7.39
CA LEU A 322 7.61 -2.14 -7.80
C LEU A 322 6.73 -1.19 -8.62
N ILE A 323 6.63 0.07 -8.19
CA ILE A 323 5.91 1.11 -8.93
C ILE A 323 6.55 1.30 -10.31
N ALA A 324 7.88 1.33 -10.41
CA ALA A 324 8.60 1.41 -11.67
C ALA A 324 8.30 0.23 -12.58
N ILE A 325 8.23 -1.01 -12.05
CA ILE A 325 7.86 -2.19 -12.84
C ILE A 325 6.42 -2.05 -13.37
N ALA A 326 5.48 -1.59 -12.55
CA ALA A 326 4.09 -1.39 -12.94
C ALA A 326 3.93 -0.27 -13.99
N LEU A 327 4.72 0.81 -13.87
CA LEU A 327 4.65 2.00 -14.73
C LEU A 327 5.58 1.97 -15.93
N ALA A 328 6.46 0.97 -16.02
CA ALA A 328 7.43 0.84 -17.12
C ALA A 328 6.77 1.02 -18.49
N CYS A 329 5.58 0.45 -18.65
CA CYS A 329 4.81 0.50 -19.89
C CYS A 329 3.79 1.64 -20.00
N ARG A 330 3.69 2.53 -19.00
CA ARG A 330 2.71 3.61 -18.88
C ARG A 330 1.26 3.11 -19.04
N PRO A 331 0.76 2.31 -18.09
CA PRO A 331 -0.59 1.75 -18.14
C PRO A 331 -1.65 2.85 -18.07
N ARG A 332 -2.84 2.59 -18.63
CA ARG A 332 -4.00 3.48 -18.49
C ARG A 332 -4.72 3.26 -17.17
N LEU A 333 -4.64 2.06 -16.61
CA LEU A 333 -5.17 1.71 -15.30
C LEU A 333 -4.09 1.07 -14.42
N LEU A 334 -3.86 1.67 -13.25
CA LEU A 334 -3.01 1.13 -12.21
C LEU A 334 -3.87 0.56 -11.08
N VAL A 335 -3.74 -0.74 -10.81
CA VAL A 335 -4.30 -1.36 -9.61
C VAL A 335 -3.24 -1.29 -8.52
N ALA A 336 -3.51 -0.56 -7.45
CA ALA A 336 -2.61 -0.45 -6.32
C ALA A 336 -3.17 -1.27 -5.14
N ASP A 337 -2.69 -2.50 -4.97
CA ASP A 337 -3.15 -3.39 -3.89
C ASP A 337 -2.29 -3.21 -2.64
N GLU A 338 -2.80 -2.45 -1.69
CA GLU A 338 -2.13 -2.10 -0.44
C GLU A 338 -0.69 -1.58 -0.67
N PRO A 339 -0.51 -0.52 -1.49
CA PRO A 339 0.80 -0.08 -1.97
C PRO A 339 1.69 0.52 -0.88
N THR A 340 1.17 0.73 0.32
CA THR A 340 1.89 1.34 1.45
C THR A 340 2.06 0.39 2.63
N THR A 341 1.63 -0.87 2.50
CA THR A 341 1.73 -1.86 3.57
C THR A 341 3.19 -2.07 4.02
N ALA A 342 3.38 -2.15 5.34
CA ALA A 342 4.68 -2.30 6.00
C ALA A 342 5.69 -1.14 5.78
N LEU A 343 5.23 0.00 5.28
CA LEU A 343 5.98 1.26 5.25
C LEU A 343 5.64 2.11 6.47
N ASP A 344 6.55 2.99 6.87
CA ASP A 344 6.24 4.01 7.88
C ASP A 344 5.43 5.17 7.28
N VAL A 345 4.79 5.97 8.14
CA VAL A 345 3.86 7.03 7.73
C VAL A 345 4.48 8.08 6.78
N THR A 346 5.77 8.38 6.91
CA THR A 346 6.41 9.38 6.04
C THR A 346 6.71 8.79 4.67
N ILE A 347 7.19 7.55 4.59
CA ILE A 347 7.36 6.86 3.30
C ILE A 347 6.00 6.57 2.65
N GLN A 348 4.98 6.19 3.42
CA GLN A 348 3.62 6.03 2.92
C GLN A 348 3.13 7.30 2.22
N ALA A 349 3.19 8.45 2.89
CA ALA A 349 2.79 9.73 2.29
C ALA A 349 3.55 10.00 0.99
N GLN A 350 4.87 9.81 0.96
CA GLN A 350 5.66 9.99 -0.26
C GLN A 350 5.25 9.07 -1.42
N ILE A 351 4.84 7.84 -1.12
CA ILE A 351 4.40 6.88 -2.14
C ILE A 351 3.01 7.26 -2.66
N LEU A 352 2.12 7.73 -1.80
CA LEU A 352 0.79 8.22 -2.20
C LEU A 352 0.90 9.48 -3.05
N ASP A 353 1.72 10.46 -2.63
CA ASP A 353 2.02 11.66 -3.40
C ASP A 353 2.62 11.29 -4.77
N LEU A 354 3.57 10.34 -4.81
CA LEU A 354 4.14 9.85 -6.07
C LEU A 354 3.08 9.26 -7.00
N ILE A 355 2.17 8.43 -6.48
CA ILE A 355 1.10 7.85 -7.29
C ILE A 355 0.17 8.95 -7.81
N GLY A 356 -0.16 9.95 -6.98
CA GLY A 356 -0.95 11.12 -7.37
C GLY A 356 -0.28 11.94 -8.47
N ASP A 357 0.99 12.31 -8.29
CA ASP A 357 1.77 13.07 -9.28
C ASP A 357 1.82 12.33 -10.63
N LEU A 358 2.05 11.01 -10.59
CA LEU A 358 2.10 10.18 -11.81
C LEU A 358 0.71 10.00 -12.42
N GLN A 359 -0.35 9.99 -11.60
CA GLN A 359 -1.74 9.93 -12.04
C GLN A 359 -2.07 11.18 -12.86
N GLU A 360 -1.71 12.36 -12.35
CA GLU A 360 -1.90 13.64 -13.03
C GLU A 360 -1.02 13.78 -14.29
N GLU A 361 0.27 13.41 -14.20
CA GLU A 361 1.22 13.56 -15.30
C GLU A 361 0.91 12.62 -16.47
N LEU A 362 0.56 11.36 -16.18
CA LEU A 362 0.30 10.34 -17.20
C LEU A 362 -1.17 10.27 -17.62
N GLY A 363 -2.08 10.93 -16.89
CA GLY A 363 -3.52 10.82 -17.08
C GLY A 363 -4.03 9.39 -16.88
N MET A 364 -3.37 8.61 -16.03
CA MET A 364 -3.79 7.24 -15.71
C MET A 364 -4.97 7.25 -14.74
N SER A 365 -5.70 6.15 -14.67
CA SER A 365 -6.73 5.92 -13.65
C SER A 365 -6.17 4.97 -12.59
N VAL A 366 -6.62 5.09 -11.35
CA VAL A 366 -6.09 4.30 -10.24
C VAL A 366 -7.23 3.57 -9.53
N LEU A 367 -7.10 2.24 -9.38
CA LEU A 367 -7.92 1.45 -8.47
C LEU A 367 -7.09 1.16 -7.21
N MET A 368 -7.35 1.91 -6.15
CA MET A 368 -6.65 1.81 -4.87
C MET A 368 -7.35 0.81 -3.96
N ILE A 369 -6.72 -0.33 -3.66
CA ILE A 369 -7.22 -1.27 -2.65
C ILE A 369 -6.47 -1.01 -1.36
N THR A 370 -7.20 -0.68 -0.30
CA THR A 370 -6.61 -0.46 1.02
C THR A 370 -7.62 -0.78 2.12
N HIS A 371 -7.13 -1.00 3.33
CA HIS A 371 -7.94 -1.05 4.55
C HIS A 371 -7.84 0.26 5.37
N ASP A 372 -6.96 1.18 4.98
CA ASP A 372 -6.79 2.48 5.62
C ASP A 372 -7.78 3.50 5.01
N LEU A 373 -8.80 3.85 5.78
CA LEU A 373 -9.81 4.82 5.40
C LEU A 373 -9.27 6.26 5.32
N GLY A 374 -8.21 6.59 6.06
CA GLY A 374 -7.56 7.90 5.95
C GLY A 374 -6.87 8.07 4.59
N VAL A 375 -6.22 7.01 4.08
CA VAL A 375 -5.66 7.02 2.73
C VAL A 375 -6.73 7.22 1.67
N VAL A 376 -7.89 6.56 1.80
CA VAL A 376 -9.00 6.75 0.86
C VAL A 376 -9.61 8.14 0.94
N ALA A 377 -9.81 8.66 2.15
CA ALA A 377 -10.32 10.02 2.35
C ALA A 377 -9.47 11.07 1.62
N GLU A 378 -8.16 10.84 1.57
CA GLU A 378 -7.20 11.81 1.05
C GLU A 378 -6.91 11.66 -0.45
N THR A 379 -6.88 10.42 -0.97
CA THR A 379 -6.31 10.14 -2.31
C THR A 379 -7.35 9.76 -3.37
N CYS A 380 -8.58 9.42 -2.96
CA CYS A 380 -9.59 8.87 -3.87
C CYS A 380 -10.71 9.87 -4.16
N ASP A 381 -11.20 9.87 -5.40
CA ASP A 381 -12.38 10.65 -5.80
C ASP A 381 -13.67 9.95 -5.38
N ARG A 382 -13.66 8.62 -5.48
CA ARG A 382 -14.80 7.73 -5.23
C ARG A 382 -14.39 6.53 -4.39
N VAL A 383 -15.28 6.01 -3.56
CA VAL A 383 -15.03 4.79 -2.77
C VAL A 383 -16.14 3.77 -2.97
N ALA A 384 -15.74 2.51 -3.09
CA ALA A 384 -16.59 1.33 -3.02
C ALA A 384 -16.24 0.53 -1.77
N VAL A 385 -17.24 0.29 -0.92
CA VAL A 385 -17.12 -0.43 0.35
C VAL A 385 -17.58 -1.87 0.12
N MET A 386 -16.70 -2.84 0.38
CA MET A 386 -16.91 -4.25 0.11
C MET A 386 -17.04 -5.08 1.40
N TYR A 387 -18.08 -5.91 1.46
CA TYR A 387 -18.32 -6.84 2.55
C TYR A 387 -18.69 -8.23 2.03
N ALA A 388 -17.97 -9.27 2.49
CA ALA A 388 -18.25 -10.68 2.21
C ALA A 388 -18.60 -10.99 0.73
N GLY A 389 -17.73 -10.54 -0.20
CA GLY A 389 -17.87 -10.83 -1.62
C GLY A 389 -18.69 -9.82 -2.43
N GLU A 390 -19.33 -8.84 -1.79
CA GLU A 390 -20.19 -7.84 -2.45
C GLU A 390 -19.77 -6.40 -2.16
N ILE A 391 -19.98 -5.50 -3.11
CA ILE A 391 -20.00 -4.06 -2.84
C ILE A 391 -21.34 -3.73 -2.17
N VAL A 392 -21.28 -3.16 -0.97
CA VAL A 392 -22.45 -2.82 -0.17
C VAL A 392 -22.77 -1.33 -0.20
N GLU A 393 -21.80 -0.49 -0.55
CA GLU A 393 -22.00 0.95 -0.70
C GLU A 393 -20.94 1.54 -1.62
N GLU A 394 -21.33 2.49 -2.47
CA GLU A 394 -20.45 3.18 -3.40
C GLU A 394 -20.89 4.63 -3.58
N GLY A 395 -19.93 5.56 -3.62
CA GLY A 395 -20.20 6.96 -3.91
C GLY A 395 -18.96 7.86 -3.77
N PRO A 396 -19.08 9.16 -4.07
CA PRO A 396 -18.00 10.11 -3.86
C PRO A 396 -17.49 10.05 -2.43
N VAL A 397 -16.17 10.14 -2.25
CA VAL A 397 -15.54 9.98 -0.92
C VAL A 397 -16.13 10.95 0.09
N GLU A 398 -16.29 12.23 -0.26
CA GLU A 398 -16.92 13.25 0.60
C GLU A 398 -18.31 12.85 1.11
N GLU A 399 -19.15 12.27 0.24
CA GLU A 399 -20.52 11.87 0.58
C GLU A 399 -20.51 10.63 1.50
N ILE A 400 -19.69 9.62 1.20
CA ILE A 400 -19.62 8.39 2.00
C ILE A 400 -19.10 8.63 3.41
N PHE A 401 -18.09 9.50 3.57
CA PHE A 401 -17.52 9.82 4.89
C PHE A 401 -18.44 10.73 5.71
N THR A 402 -19.27 11.56 5.06
CA THR A 402 -20.18 12.49 5.76
C THR A 402 -21.55 11.87 6.04
N ASN A 403 -22.05 11.05 5.12
CA ASN A 403 -23.41 10.51 5.11
C ASN A 403 -23.42 9.00 4.76
N PRO A 404 -22.74 8.14 5.54
CA PRO A 404 -22.73 6.71 5.29
C PRO A 404 -24.15 6.13 5.41
N SER A 405 -24.61 5.51 4.33
CA SER A 405 -25.99 5.03 4.17
C SER A 405 -26.14 3.52 4.34
N HIS A 406 -25.05 2.76 4.35
CA HIS A 406 -25.07 1.35 4.75
C HIS A 406 -24.58 1.19 6.20
N PRO A 407 -25.30 0.43 7.06
CA PRO A 407 -24.88 0.17 8.44
C PRO A 407 -23.44 -0.32 8.59
N TYR A 408 -22.99 -1.22 7.70
CA TYR A 408 -21.59 -1.69 7.71
C TYR A 408 -20.59 -0.54 7.58
N THR A 409 -20.77 0.33 6.57
CA THR A 409 -19.90 1.48 6.32
C THR A 409 -19.86 2.42 7.51
N TYR A 410 -21.02 2.73 8.09
CA TYR A 410 -21.11 3.54 9.30
C TYR A 410 -20.30 2.93 10.45
N THR A 411 -20.51 1.64 10.75
CA THR A 411 -19.78 0.96 11.84
C THR A 411 -18.29 0.81 11.57
N LEU A 412 -17.88 0.75 10.30
CA LEU A 412 -16.48 0.72 9.89
C LEU A 412 -15.80 2.07 10.14
N LEU A 413 -16.47 3.18 9.82
CA LEU A 413 -16.01 4.54 10.12
C LEU A 413 -15.92 4.78 11.64
N GLU A 414 -16.91 4.36 12.42
CA GLU A 414 -16.91 4.46 13.89
C GLU A 414 -15.84 3.58 14.58
N SER A 415 -15.24 2.64 13.85
CA SER A 415 -14.11 1.83 14.33
C SER A 415 -12.76 2.55 14.17
N VAL A 416 -12.69 3.63 13.39
CA VAL A 416 -11.44 4.37 13.15
C VAL A 416 -11.10 5.25 14.36
N PRO A 417 -9.88 5.17 14.91
CA PRO A 417 -9.45 6.07 15.97
C PRO A 417 -9.49 7.54 15.52
N THR A 418 -10.22 8.38 16.27
CA THR A 418 -10.29 9.82 16.04
C THR A 418 -9.43 10.58 17.03
N GLU A 419 -9.44 11.92 16.93
CA GLU A 419 -8.76 12.79 17.89
C GLU A 419 -9.23 12.63 19.34
N GLN A 420 -10.46 12.13 19.53
CA GLN A 420 -11.07 11.97 20.84
C GLN A 420 -10.74 10.58 21.40
N LYS A 421 -10.28 10.52 22.67
CA LYS A 421 -10.04 9.27 23.40
C LYS A 421 -11.35 8.64 23.92
N GLU A 422 -12.33 8.49 23.04
CA GLU A 422 -13.57 7.76 23.33
C GLU A 422 -13.39 6.29 22.98
N ARG A 423 -14.05 5.38 23.71
CA ARG A 423 -13.94 3.94 23.47
C ARG A 423 -14.38 3.63 22.03
N LEU A 424 -13.56 2.90 21.29
CA LEU A 424 -13.85 2.57 19.89
C LEU A 424 -15.05 1.63 19.81
N GLN A 425 -15.83 1.72 18.72
CA GLN A 425 -17.02 0.91 18.51
C GLN A 425 -16.81 -0.14 17.41
N PRO A 426 -16.14 -1.26 17.72
CA PRO A 426 -15.83 -2.28 16.72
C PRO A 426 -17.08 -3.01 16.24
N ILE A 427 -16.99 -3.56 15.03
CA ILE A 427 -18.03 -4.41 14.47
C ILE A 427 -18.00 -5.78 15.15
N GLU A 428 -19.04 -6.09 15.93
CA GLU A 428 -19.11 -7.35 16.67
C GLU A 428 -19.21 -8.60 15.77
N GLY A 429 -18.80 -9.75 16.30
CA GLY A 429 -18.85 -11.03 15.61
C GLY A 429 -17.69 -11.25 14.63
N ASN A 430 -17.85 -12.22 13.73
CA ASN A 430 -16.88 -12.53 12.67
C ASN A 430 -17.58 -12.40 11.31
N VAL A 431 -16.81 -12.06 10.27
CA VAL A 431 -17.26 -12.17 8.87
C VAL A 431 -17.84 -13.58 8.63
N PRO A 432 -19.00 -13.70 7.95
CA PRO A 432 -19.62 -15.00 7.68
C PRO A 432 -18.67 -15.92 6.88
N ASP A 433 -18.90 -17.23 6.99
CA ASP A 433 -18.18 -18.19 6.16
C ASP A 433 -18.60 -17.99 4.70
N LEU A 434 -17.63 -17.68 3.84
CA LEU A 434 -17.84 -17.45 2.40
C LEU A 434 -18.31 -18.71 1.64
N ILE A 435 -18.33 -19.88 2.30
CA ILE A 435 -18.96 -21.10 1.77
C ILE A 435 -20.48 -21.08 1.98
N ASP A 436 -20.92 -20.64 3.16
CA ASP A 436 -22.31 -20.66 3.60
C ASP A 436 -22.79 -19.23 3.88
N LEU A 437 -22.80 -18.39 2.82
CA LEU A 437 -23.28 -17.01 2.91
C LEU A 437 -24.79 -16.97 3.23
N PRO A 438 -25.24 -16.04 4.08
CA PRO A 438 -26.65 -15.91 4.44
C PRO A 438 -27.48 -15.38 3.25
N ASP A 439 -28.74 -15.80 3.18
CA ASP A 439 -29.71 -15.24 2.22
C ASP A 439 -30.02 -13.77 2.57
N GLY A 440 -30.18 -12.90 1.56
CA GLY A 440 -30.41 -11.47 1.77
C GLY A 440 -29.13 -10.68 1.93
N CYS A 441 -29.11 -9.73 2.86
CA CYS A 441 -27.94 -8.92 3.17
C CYS A 441 -26.89 -9.76 3.91
N HIS A 442 -25.68 -9.87 3.37
CA HIS A 442 -24.57 -10.60 3.99
C HIS A 442 -24.21 -10.07 5.38
N PHE A 443 -24.44 -8.78 5.64
CA PHE A 443 -24.15 -8.13 6.93
C PHE A 443 -25.29 -8.28 7.96
N ALA A 444 -26.49 -8.75 7.58
CA ALA A 444 -27.64 -8.87 8.48
C ALA A 444 -27.39 -9.64 9.80
N PRO A 445 -26.49 -10.66 9.86
CA PRO A 445 -26.17 -11.33 11.12
C PRO A 445 -25.40 -10.47 12.14
N ARG A 446 -24.67 -9.45 11.67
CA ARG A 446 -23.86 -8.53 12.49
C ARG A 446 -24.47 -7.12 12.59
N CYS A 447 -25.43 -6.79 11.72
CA CYS A 447 -26.06 -5.48 11.66
C CYS A 447 -26.96 -5.24 12.90
N PRO A 448 -26.68 -4.20 13.70
CA PRO A 448 -27.52 -3.80 14.85
C PRO A 448 -28.96 -3.47 14.46
N TRP A 449 -29.16 -2.96 13.25
CA TRP A 449 -30.45 -2.52 12.71
C TRP A 449 -31.17 -3.57 11.85
N ALA A 450 -30.74 -4.83 11.87
CA ALA A 450 -31.29 -5.86 10.98
C ALA A 450 -32.78 -6.19 11.25
N HIS A 451 -33.61 -6.12 10.20
CA HIS A 451 -35.02 -6.53 10.21
C HIS A 451 -35.27 -7.85 9.47
N GLU A 452 -36.53 -8.30 9.40
CA GLU A 452 -36.89 -9.55 8.71
C GLU A 452 -36.62 -9.48 7.19
N GLU A 453 -36.86 -8.30 6.59
CA GLU A 453 -36.63 -8.02 5.16
C GLU A 453 -35.15 -8.10 4.77
N CYS A 454 -34.22 -7.87 5.71
CA CYS A 454 -32.79 -8.00 5.45
C CYS A 454 -32.33 -9.45 5.24
N ARG A 455 -33.14 -10.45 5.63
CA ARG A 455 -32.73 -11.87 5.72
C ARG A 455 -33.27 -12.73 4.57
N GLY A 456 -33.78 -12.14 3.50
CA GLY A 456 -34.26 -12.90 2.36
C GLY A 456 -34.48 -12.07 1.10
N GLY A 457 -34.34 -12.72 -0.05
CA GLY A 457 -34.42 -12.06 -1.36
C GLY A 457 -33.10 -11.39 -1.76
N THR A 458 -33.07 -10.77 -2.92
CA THR A 458 -31.95 -9.93 -3.37
C THR A 458 -32.12 -8.53 -2.80
N ILE A 459 -31.06 -7.95 -2.23
CA ILE A 459 -31.09 -6.57 -1.74
C ILE A 459 -30.70 -5.64 -2.91
N PRO A 460 -31.61 -4.78 -3.41
CA PRO A 460 -31.29 -3.88 -4.49
C PRO A 460 -30.40 -2.73 -4.00
N PHE A 461 -29.69 -2.09 -4.92
CA PHE A 461 -29.07 -0.81 -4.65
C PHE A 461 -30.15 0.28 -4.52
N LEU A 462 -30.13 1.01 -3.40
CA LEU A 462 -30.88 2.23 -3.21
C LEU A 462 -29.98 3.43 -3.49
N GLN A 463 -30.54 4.45 -4.13
CA GLN A 463 -29.88 5.73 -4.35
C GLN A 463 -30.04 6.63 -3.11
N HIS A 464 -28.94 7.24 -2.68
CA HIS A 464 -28.86 8.16 -1.57
C HIS A 464 -28.32 9.53 -2.03
N GLY A 465 -28.38 10.52 -1.14
CA GLY A 465 -27.93 11.88 -1.42
C GLY A 465 -28.79 12.66 -2.43
N PRO A 466 -28.32 13.82 -2.89
CA PRO A 466 -28.94 14.60 -3.97
C PRO A 466 -29.01 13.80 -5.29
N ALA A 467 -30.01 14.10 -6.13
CA ALA A 467 -30.25 13.35 -7.38
C ALA A 467 -29.11 13.45 -8.42
N ASP A 468 -28.17 14.37 -8.23
CA ASP A 468 -26.98 14.61 -9.05
C ASP A 468 -25.71 13.94 -8.50
N VAL A 469 -25.78 13.31 -7.33
CA VAL A 469 -24.68 12.58 -6.70
C VAL A 469 -24.89 11.08 -6.95
N ASP A 470 -23.87 10.36 -7.40
CA ASP A 470 -23.93 8.91 -7.62
C ASP A 470 -23.56 8.16 -6.34
N HIS A 471 -24.45 8.14 -5.35
CA HIS A 471 -24.28 7.44 -4.08
C HIS A 471 -25.33 6.34 -3.94
N ARG A 472 -24.89 5.08 -3.86
CA ARG A 472 -25.77 3.92 -3.83
C ARG A 472 -25.37 2.95 -2.72
N SER A 473 -26.36 2.30 -2.08
CA SER A 473 -26.11 1.28 -1.06
C SER A 473 -27.01 0.05 -1.22
N LYS A 474 -26.48 -1.16 -0.95
CA LYS A 474 -27.27 -2.41 -0.85
C LYS A 474 -27.90 -2.52 0.54
N CYS A 475 -28.71 -1.54 0.93
CA CYS A 475 -29.48 -1.57 2.18
C CYS A 475 -30.97 -1.47 1.89
N VAL A 476 -31.79 -2.15 2.71
CA VAL A 476 -33.26 -1.94 2.69
C VAL A 476 -33.68 -0.72 3.50
N LEU A 477 -32.78 -0.18 4.32
CA LEU A 477 -33.02 1.00 5.14
C LEU A 477 -32.66 2.25 4.34
N GLU A 478 -33.59 3.20 4.25
CA GLU A 478 -33.30 4.53 3.69
C GLU A 478 -32.48 5.37 4.68
N GLU A 479 -32.76 5.23 5.97
CA GLU A 479 -32.08 5.88 7.10
C GLU A 479 -32.12 4.93 8.31
N PHE A 480 -31.14 5.03 9.22
CA PHE A 480 -31.12 4.31 10.49
C PHE A 480 -30.68 5.24 11.65
N ASP A 481 -31.15 4.95 12.87
CA ASP A 481 -30.83 5.76 14.05
C ASP A 481 -29.43 5.41 14.55
N THR A 482 -28.47 6.28 14.24
CA THR A 482 -27.06 6.13 14.63
C THR A 482 -26.86 6.19 16.14
N ALA A 483 -27.78 6.80 16.89
CA ALA A 483 -27.72 6.86 18.35
C ALA A 483 -27.99 5.49 19.01
N GLU A 484 -28.54 4.51 18.27
CA GLU A 484 -28.72 3.14 18.77
C GLU A 484 -27.41 2.34 18.76
N TYR A 485 -26.37 2.82 18.07
CA TYR A 485 -25.06 2.18 18.02
C TYR A 485 -24.16 2.69 19.15
N GLY A 486 -23.59 1.76 19.94
CA GLY A 486 -22.68 2.09 21.02
C GLY A 486 -23.31 2.48 22.37
N ASP A 487 -24.61 2.23 22.58
CA ASP A 487 -25.31 2.52 23.85
C ASP A 487 -25.03 1.48 24.97
N ASP A 488 -24.05 0.59 24.79
CA ASP A 488 -23.56 -0.28 25.85
C ASP A 488 -22.71 0.54 26.84
N ASP A 489 -23.27 0.71 28.06
CA ASP A 489 -22.73 1.41 29.23
C ASP A 489 -21.31 1.97 29.03
N ALA A 490 -21.24 3.23 28.61
CA ALA A 490 -20.03 4.05 28.59
C ALA A 490 -19.38 4.14 29.98
N LEU A 491 -18.72 3.08 30.41
CA LEU A 491 -17.58 3.14 31.30
C LEU A 491 -16.47 3.76 30.47
N GLY A 492 -16.48 5.10 30.38
CA GLY A 492 -15.47 5.86 29.66
C GLY A 492 -14.08 5.39 30.05
N ALA A 493 -13.14 5.45 29.10
CA ALA A 493 -11.71 5.17 29.28
C ALA A 493 -11.30 5.59 30.69
N GLY A 494 -11.18 4.62 31.59
CA GLY A 494 -10.94 4.91 32.99
C GLY A 494 -9.64 5.69 33.04
N SER A 495 -9.61 6.85 33.68
CA SER A 495 -8.32 7.45 34.02
C SER A 495 -7.63 6.47 34.97
N HIS A 496 -6.59 5.78 34.50
CA HIS A 496 -5.81 4.90 35.36
C HIS A 496 -4.87 5.78 36.19
N GLU A 497 -4.74 5.48 37.48
CA GLU A 497 -3.79 6.23 38.31
C GLU A 497 -2.37 5.77 37.96
N ILE A 498 -1.60 6.64 37.30
CA ILE A 498 -0.19 6.41 37.04
C ILE A 498 0.57 6.41 38.37
N GLY A 499 1.24 5.29 38.65
CA GLY A 499 1.91 5.00 39.91
C GLY A 499 3.38 5.39 39.94
N ASP A 500 4.17 4.62 40.70
CA ASP A 500 5.61 4.84 40.83
C ASP A 500 6.36 4.36 39.58
N ARG A 501 7.61 4.81 39.41
CA ARG A 501 8.47 4.39 38.29
C ARG A 501 8.73 2.89 38.35
N LEU A 502 8.29 2.16 37.33
CA LEU A 502 8.44 0.70 37.22
C LEU A 502 9.69 0.32 36.41
N VAL A 503 9.93 1.02 35.30
CA VAL A 503 11.07 0.80 34.39
C VAL A 503 11.93 2.06 34.30
N GLU A 504 13.24 1.88 34.37
CA GLU A 504 14.25 2.90 34.13
C GLU A 504 15.28 2.36 33.13
N VAL A 505 15.47 3.10 32.03
CA VAL A 505 16.44 2.79 30.99
C VAL A 505 17.44 3.93 30.93
N ASP A 506 18.72 3.62 31.16
CA ASP A 506 19.81 4.60 31.13
C ASP A 506 20.85 4.21 30.07
N GLY A 507 21.03 5.04 29.06
CA GLY A 507 22.06 4.95 28.04
C GLY A 507 22.07 3.63 27.29
N LEU A 508 20.90 3.03 27.04
CA LEU A 508 20.78 1.71 26.42
C LEU A 508 21.40 1.70 25.03
N LYS A 509 22.31 0.75 24.77
CA LYS A 509 22.93 0.55 23.45
C LYS A 509 22.80 -0.87 23.00
N LYS A 510 22.53 -1.05 21.71
CA LYS A 510 22.61 -2.34 21.03
C LYS A 510 23.23 -2.17 19.65
N HIS A 511 24.46 -2.63 19.53
CA HIS A 511 25.22 -2.63 18.28
C HIS A 511 25.41 -4.07 17.78
N PHE A 512 25.13 -4.31 16.50
CA PHE A 512 25.34 -5.60 15.86
C PHE A 512 26.63 -5.59 15.05
N SER A 513 27.47 -6.62 15.23
CA SER A 513 28.71 -6.78 14.48
C SER A 513 28.52 -7.74 13.31
N ARG A 514 28.90 -7.35 12.09
CA ARG A 514 28.64 -8.09 10.84
C ARG A 514 29.58 -9.29 10.59
N ALA A 515 30.22 -9.83 11.62
CA ALA A 515 31.28 -10.85 11.47
C ALA A 515 30.78 -12.25 11.83
N ASP A 516 30.27 -13.00 10.84
CA ASP A 516 29.88 -14.41 10.99
C ASP A 516 31.07 -15.41 10.86
N GLY A 517 32.31 -14.92 10.77
CA GLY A 517 33.50 -15.76 10.57
C GLY A 517 34.63 -15.56 11.60
N TYR A 518 35.19 -16.67 12.10
CA TYR A 518 36.43 -16.67 12.90
C TYR A 518 37.66 -16.17 12.10
N LEU A 519 37.61 -16.22 10.75
CA LEU A 519 38.69 -15.79 9.86
C LEU A 519 38.71 -14.27 9.61
N ASP A 520 37.55 -13.60 9.58
CA ASP A 520 37.45 -12.14 9.33
C ASP A 520 37.91 -11.29 10.51
N ARG A 521 37.87 -11.84 11.73
CA ARG A 521 38.39 -11.16 12.94
C ARG A 521 39.88 -10.81 12.88
N LEU A 522 40.64 -11.43 11.97
CA LEU A 522 42.10 -11.27 11.86
C LEU A 522 42.53 -10.32 10.72
N LEU A 523 41.61 -9.91 9.82
CA LEU A 523 41.99 -9.24 8.56
C LEU A 523 41.24 -7.94 8.23
N ALA A 524 40.16 -7.58 8.93
CA ALA A 524 39.42 -6.35 8.65
C ALA A 524 39.98 -5.13 9.40
N ASP A 525 40.43 -4.12 8.64
CA ASP A 525 40.63 -2.75 9.10
C ASP A 525 39.23 -2.11 9.22
N GLU A 526 38.89 -1.66 10.43
CA GLU A 526 37.60 -1.08 10.87
C GLU A 526 36.36 -1.99 10.83
N ARG A 527 35.92 -2.39 12.03
CA ARG A 527 34.68 -3.16 12.24
C ARG A 527 33.48 -2.23 12.03
N LYS A 528 32.88 -2.24 10.83
CA LYS A 528 31.56 -1.61 10.62
C LYS A 528 30.50 -2.35 11.46
N SER A 529 29.98 -1.68 12.49
CA SER A 529 28.91 -2.19 13.37
C SER A 529 27.62 -1.42 13.12
N VAL A 530 26.49 -2.11 13.02
CA VAL A 530 25.17 -1.49 12.90
C VAL A 530 24.75 -0.99 14.28
N LYS A 531 24.55 0.32 14.44
CA LYS A 531 24.08 0.93 15.69
C LYS A 531 22.56 0.99 15.72
N ALA A 532 21.92 -0.11 16.11
CA ALA A 532 20.46 -0.20 16.12
C ALA A 532 19.81 0.61 17.27
N VAL A 533 20.50 0.69 18.42
CA VAL A 533 20.14 1.56 19.56
C VAL A 533 21.42 2.17 20.09
N ASP A 534 21.49 3.49 20.29
CA ASP A 534 22.73 4.20 20.59
C ASP A 534 22.59 5.28 21.69
N GLY A 535 22.25 4.86 22.90
CA GLY A 535 22.17 5.73 24.08
C GLY A 535 20.76 6.27 24.25
N VAL A 536 19.81 5.36 24.46
CA VAL A 536 18.41 5.69 24.71
C VAL A 536 18.15 5.74 26.21
N ASP A 537 17.48 6.80 26.65
CA ASP A 537 17.13 7.08 28.04
C ASP A 537 15.61 7.33 28.16
N PHE A 538 14.91 6.57 28.99
CA PHE A 538 13.49 6.80 29.29
C PHE A 538 13.03 6.08 30.56
N ASP A 539 11.80 6.36 30.97
CA ASP A 539 11.12 5.75 32.09
C ASP A 539 9.71 5.30 31.71
N VAL A 540 9.22 4.29 32.43
CA VAL A 540 7.82 3.86 32.38
C VAL A 540 7.31 3.72 33.80
N TYR A 541 6.15 4.31 34.09
CA TYR A 541 5.48 4.31 35.38
C TYR A 541 4.43 3.20 35.46
N GLU A 542 4.15 2.71 36.67
CA GLU A 542 3.15 1.68 36.90
C GLU A 542 1.77 2.14 36.38
N GLY A 543 1.12 1.29 35.57
CA GLY A 543 -0.17 1.59 34.95
C GLY A 543 -0.11 2.53 33.75
N GLU A 544 1.07 3.01 33.34
CA GLU A 544 1.27 3.86 32.17
C GLU A 544 1.37 3.02 30.88
N THR A 545 0.84 3.57 29.79
CA THR A 545 1.16 3.15 28.42
C THR A 545 2.12 4.16 27.78
N LEU A 546 3.41 3.81 27.70
CA LEU A 546 4.40 4.60 26.97
C LEU A 546 4.45 4.12 25.50
N GLY A 547 4.10 5.00 24.57
CA GLY A 547 4.25 4.79 23.13
C GLY A 547 5.71 4.95 22.67
N LEU A 548 6.21 4.06 21.83
CA LEU A 548 7.52 4.20 21.15
C LEU A 548 7.32 4.19 19.64
N VAL A 549 7.51 5.34 19.01
CA VAL A 549 7.17 5.59 17.59
C VAL A 549 8.39 6.05 16.79
N GLY A 550 8.30 5.95 15.47
CA GLY A 550 9.35 6.37 14.54
C GLY A 550 9.34 5.58 13.23
N GLU A 551 10.16 5.99 12.28
CA GLU A 551 10.28 5.38 10.94
C GLU A 551 10.71 3.90 11.03
N SER A 552 10.46 3.14 9.96
CA SER A 552 10.83 1.74 9.92
C SER A 552 12.34 1.57 10.04
N GLY A 553 12.79 0.60 10.84
CA GLY A 553 14.22 0.36 11.07
C GLY A 553 14.91 1.34 12.04
N CYS A 554 14.20 2.29 12.65
CA CYS A 554 14.82 3.25 13.58
C CYS A 554 15.31 2.63 14.91
N GLY A 555 14.89 1.41 15.26
CA GLY A 555 15.38 0.66 16.42
C GLY A 555 14.31 0.19 17.43
N LYS A 556 13.03 0.56 17.26
CA LYS A 556 11.92 0.30 18.23
C LYS A 556 11.86 -1.14 18.77
N SER A 557 11.70 -2.13 17.89
CA SER A 557 11.64 -3.55 18.30
C SER A 557 12.98 -4.05 18.87
N THR A 558 14.10 -3.46 18.46
CA THR A 558 15.41 -3.76 19.07
C THR A 558 15.48 -3.22 20.50
N THR A 559 14.97 -2.00 20.76
CA THR A 559 14.85 -1.41 22.10
C THR A 559 13.98 -2.30 23.00
N GLY A 560 12.79 -2.69 22.56
CA GLY A 560 11.90 -3.58 23.33
C GLY A 560 12.53 -4.94 23.66
N ARG A 561 13.18 -5.59 22.69
CA ARG A 561 13.88 -6.87 22.91
C ARG A 561 15.12 -6.74 23.79
N ALA A 562 15.83 -5.61 23.71
CA ALA A 562 17.01 -5.34 24.54
C ALA A 562 16.62 -5.09 25.99
N LEU A 563 15.53 -4.34 26.22
CA LEU A 563 14.95 -4.08 27.54
C LEU A 563 14.61 -5.39 28.27
N LEU A 564 14.00 -6.35 27.58
CA LEU A 564 13.66 -7.66 28.14
C LEU A 564 14.83 -8.67 28.19
N ARG A 565 16.04 -8.26 27.78
CA ARG A 565 17.21 -9.14 27.56
C ARG A 565 16.90 -10.38 26.74
N LEU A 566 16.00 -10.25 25.74
CA LEU A 566 15.88 -11.20 24.64
C LEU A 566 17.04 -10.99 23.65
N LEU A 567 17.50 -9.74 23.54
CA LEU A 567 18.78 -9.38 22.96
C LEU A 567 19.67 -8.81 24.07
N GLU A 568 20.90 -9.30 24.18
CA GLU A 568 21.84 -8.77 25.18
C GLU A 568 22.27 -7.34 24.80
N PRO A 569 22.05 -6.34 25.67
CA PRO A 569 22.54 -4.98 25.42
C PRO A 569 24.06 -4.95 25.23
N THR A 570 24.53 -4.05 24.38
CA THR A 570 25.96 -3.79 24.20
C THR A 570 26.53 -2.96 25.35
N ASP A 571 25.74 -1.99 25.84
CA ASP A 571 26.07 -1.09 26.94
C ASP A 571 24.75 -0.49 27.49
N GLY A 572 24.84 0.24 28.60
CA GLY A 572 23.70 0.86 29.27
C GLY A 572 23.07 -0.04 30.32
N ARG A 573 22.02 0.48 30.96
CA ARG A 573 21.40 -0.10 32.16
C ARG A 573 19.89 -0.17 31.99
N VAL A 574 19.29 -1.25 32.48
CA VAL A 574 17.83 -1.46 32.50
C VAL A 574 17.45 -1.89 33.89
N VAL A 575 16.69 -1.05 34.58
CA VAL A 575 16.19 -1.31 35.93
C VAL A 575 14.69 -1.59 35.86
N PHE A 576 14.27 -2.68 36.47
CA PHE A 576 12.86 -3.08 36.59
C PHE A 576 12.52 -3.28 38.06
N ALA A 577 11.50 -2.58 38.56
CA ALA A 577 11.08 -2.62 39.96
C ALA A 577 12.24 -2.43 40.97
N GLY A 578 13.19 -1.55 40.62
CA GLY A 578 14.40 -1.25 41.41
C GLY A 578 15.57 -2.24 41.28
N GLU A 579 15.45 -3.30 40.47
CA GLU A 579 16.52 -4.27 40.21
C GLU A 579 17.10 -4.14 38.80
N ASP A 580 18.42 -4.20 38.68
CA ASP A 580 19.12 -4.07 37.41
C ASP A 580 19.12 -5.39 36.63
N LEU A 581 18.33 -5.45 35.55
CA LEU A 581 18.18 -6.64 34.72
C LEU A 581 19.49 -6.99 33.98
N THR A 582 20.37 -6.02 33.72
CA THR A 582 21.60 -6.23 32.94
C THR A 582 22.65 -7.05 33.68
N GLU A 583 22.63 -6.98 35.02
CA GLU A 583 23.57 -7.69 35.89
C GLU A 583 23.09 -9.09 36.30
N LEU A 584 21.81 -9.42 36.05
CA LEU A 584 21.21 -10.69 36.46
C LEU A 584 21.83 -11.89 35.74
N SER A 585 21.97 -13.00 36.48
CA SER A 585 22.31 -14.31 35.92
C SER A 585 21.13 -14.91 35.14
N SER A 586 21.39 -15.96 34.35
CA SER A 586 20.34 -16.61 33.55
C SER A 586 19.21 -17.22 34.39
N ASP A 587 19.49 -17.65 35.63
CA ASP A 587 18.47 -18.22 36.53
C ASP A 587 17.62 -17.10 37.16
N GLU A 588 18.23 -16.00 37.59
CA GLU A 588 17.53 -14.82 38.13
C GLU A 588 16.66 -14.15 37.04
N LEU A 589 17.19 -14.02 35.82
CA LEU A 589 16.41 -13.54 34.68
C LEU A 589 15.19 -14.44 34.41
N ARG A 590 15.32 -15.75 34.58
CA ARG A 590 14.21 -16.67 34.36
C ARG A 590 13.11 -16.49 35.41
N GLU A 591 13.45 -16.06 36.62
CA GLU A 591 12.47 -15.68 37.63
C GLU A 591 11.77 -14.38 37.24
N ARG A 592 12.53 -13.34 36.86
CA ARG A 592 12.02 -12.03 36.44
C ARG A 592 11.20 -12.03 35.16
N ARG A 593 11.42 -12.99 34.25
CA ARG A 593 10.59 -13.18 33.06
C ARG A 593 9.13 -13.51 33.36
N ARG A 594 8.73 -13.79 34.60
CA ARG A 594 7.30 -13.89 34.96
C ARG A 594 6.65 -12.51 35.00
N ASP A 595 7.40 -11.53 35.52
CA ASP A 595 6.95 -10.16 35.77
C ASP A 595 6.99 -9.31 34.48
N VAL A 596 7.81 -9.72 33.50
CA VAL A 596 7.98 -9.02 32.20
C VAL A 596 7.68 -9.93 31.01
N GLN A 597 6.79 -9.48 30.12
CA GLN A 597 6.34 -10.26 28.96
C GLN A 597 6.37 -9.45 27.65
N MET A 598 6.19 -10.13 26.53
CA MET A 598 6.18 -9.52 25.20
C MET A 598 5.06 -10.09 24.33
N ILE A 599 4.32 -9.20 23.68
CA ILE A 599 3.44 -9.50 22.55
C ILE A 599 4.25 -9.17 21.29
N PHE A 600 4.39 -10.14 20.38
CA PHE A 600 5.23 -10.01 19.19
C PHE A 600 4.40 -9.55 17.97
N GLN A 601 5.05 -8.81 17.07
CA GLN A 601 4.48 -8.21 15.85
C GLN A 601 3.69 -9.18 14.96
N ASP A 602 4.19 -10.39 14.75
CA ASP A 602 3.49 -11.39 13.94
C ASP A 602 3.07 -12.61 14.78
N PRO A 603 1.76 -12.83 14.96
CA PRO A 603 1.24 -14.02 15.63
C PRO A 603 1.66 -15.33 14.96
N MET A 604 1.80 -15.38 13.64
CA MET A 604 2.08 -16.63 12.94
C MET A 604 3.51 -17.11 13.15
N SER A 605 4.48 -16.20 13.07
CA SER A 605 5.87 -16.53 13.39
C SER A 605 6.11 -16.75 14.89
N SER A 606 5.27 -16.17 15.76
CA SER A 606 5.42 -16.29 17.21
C SER A 606 4.66 -17.46 17.86
N LEU A 607 3.68 -18.07 17.19
CA LEU A 607 2.92 -19.24 17.67
C LEU A 607 3.41 -20.52 16.99
N ASP A 608 3.72 -21.60 17.73
CA ASP A 608 4.11 -22.88 17.10
C ASP A 608 2.88 -23.49 16.39
N PRO A 609 2.89 -23.65 15.05
CA PRO A 609 1.74 -24.13 14.29
C PRO A 609 1.35 -25.58 14.60
N ARG A 610 2.20 -26.33 15.31
CA ARG A 610 1.98 -27.73 15.69
C ARG A 610 1.39 -27.88 17.08
N MET A 611 1.26 -26.78 17.84
CA MET A 611 0.66 -26.77 19.17
C MET A 611 -0.79 -26.28 19.08
N THR A 612 -1.66 -26.84 19.91
CA THR A 612 -3.02 -26.30 20.04
C THR A 612 -2.98 -24.99 20.82
N VAL A 613 -4.00 -24.14 20.65
CA VAL A 613 -4.17 -22.88 21.38
C VAL A 613 -3.97 -23.07 22.88
N GLY A 614 -4.61 -24.08 23.47
CA GLY A 614 -4.44 -24.37 24.89
C GLY A 614 -3.06 -24.85 25.31
N GLN A 615 -2.29 -25.45 24.40
CA GLN A 615 -0.90 -25.81 24.69
C GLN A 615 0.00 -24.58 24.68
N ILE A 616 -0.25 -23.65 23.76
CA ILE A 616 0.50 -22.40 23.63
C ILE A 616 0.27 -21.52 24.87
N VAL A 617 -0.99 -21.27 25.24
CA VAL A 617 -1.30 -20.47 26.44
C VAL A 617 -0.82 -21.16 27.73
N ALA A 618 -0.81 -22.50 27.77
CA ALA A 618 -0.30 -23.25 28.94
C ALA A 618 1.24 -23.34 29.00
N GLU A 619 1.97 -22.96 27.97
CA GLU A 619 3.42 -23.14 27.90
C GLU A 619 4.16 -22.26 28.92
N PRO A 620 3.89 -20.95 29.07
CA PRO A 620 4.50 -20.12 30.12
C PRO A 620 4.26 -20.68 31.53
N LEU A 621 3.02 -21.13 31.81
CA LEU A 621 2.66 -21.79 33.07
C LEU A 621 3.50 -23.06 33.34
N GLN A 622 3.88 -23.79 32.28
CA GLN A 622 4.74 -24.96 32.38
C GLN A 622 6.20 -24.60 32.63
N ILE A 623 6.72 -23.61 31.90
CA ILE A 623 8.11 -23.15 31.97
C ILE A 623 8.45 -22.59 33.36
N HIS A 624 7.47 -21.94 34.00
CA HIS A 624 7.60 -21.29 35.31
C HIS A 624 7.02 -22.11 36.47
N ASP A 625 6.63 -23.37 36.23
CA ASP A 625 6.08 -24.27 37.24
C ASP A 625 4.85 -23.70 37.98
N LEU A 626 4.02 -22.92 37.29
CA LEU A 626 2.78 -22.34 37.83
C LEU A 626 1.57 -23.27 37.65
N PRO A 627 0.55 -23.20 38.54
CA PRO A 627 0.55 -22.45 39.80
C PRO A 627 1.57 -23.03 40.79
N ALA A 628 2.19 -22.16 41.60
CA ALA A 628 3.19 -22.57 42.58
C ALA A 628 2.58 -23.46 43.68
N GLU A 629 1.32 -23.20 44.04
CA GLU A 629 0.59 -23.91 45.08
C GLU A 629 0.29 -25.37 44.72
N ASP A 630 0.21 -26.22 45.76
CA ASP A 630 -0.20 -27.61 45.59
C ASP A 630 -1.69 -27.71 45.24
N PRO A 631 -2.07 -28.68 44.38
CA PRO A 631 -3.47 -28.84 44.03
C PRO A 631 -4.37 -29.11 45.24
N PRO A 632 -5.57 -28.49 45.31
CA PRO A 632 -6.58 -28.89 46.29
C PRO A 632 -6.90 -30.39 46.17
N GLU A 633 -7.21 -31.04 47.29
CA GLU A 633 -7.49 -32.49 47.36
C GLU A 633 -8.50 -32.91 46.28
N GLY A 634 -8.07 -33.77 45.35
CA GLY A 634 -8.90 -34.28 44.26
C GLY A 634 -8.70 -33.58 42.90
N SER A 635 -7.87 -32.54 42.81
CA SER A 635 -7.52 -31.88 41.54
C SER A 635 -6.06 -32.14 41.14
N SER A 636 -5.73 -31.98 39.87
CA SER A 636 -4.35 -32.08 39.38
C SER A 636 -3.78 -30.71 38.98
N ARG A 637 -2.45 -30.55 39.01
CA ARG A 637 -1.79 -29.33 38.49
C ARG A 637 -2.13 -29.06 37.02
N ARG A 638 -2.31 -30.13 36.24
CA ARG A 638 -2.79 -30.05 34.84
C ARG A 638 -4.21 -29.47 34.75
N GLU A 639 -5.07 -29.79 35.69
CA GLU A 639 -6.45 -29.29 35.73
C GLU A 639 -6.51 -27.82 36.16
N GLN A 640 -5.65 -27.40 37.08
CA GLN A 640 -5.51 -25.98 37.42
C GLN A 640 -4.98 -25.15 36.25
N ARG A 641 -3.92 -25.61 35.58
CA ARG A 641 -3.41 -24.96 34.36
C ARG A 641 -4.48 -24.86 33.28
N ARG A 642 -5.26 -25.93 33.11
CA ARG A 642 -6.39 -25.92 32.17
C ARG A 642 -7.43 -24.85 32.55
N ARG A 643 -7.81 -24.76 33.82
CA ARG A 643 -8.75 -23.74 34.28
C ARG A 643 -8.21 -22.33 34.03
N ARG A 644 -6.93 -22.07 34.35
CA ARG A 644 -6.30 -20.79 34.07
C ARG A 644 -6.28 -20.47 32.57
N VAL A 645 -6.02 -21.45 31.71
CA VAL A 645 -6.12 -21.26 30.25
C VAL A 645 -7.55 -20.93 29.84
N ASP A 646 -8.56 -21.62 30.38
CA ASP A 646 -9.95 -21.36 30.06
C ASP A 646 -10.35 -19.93 30.51
N GLU A 647 -9.91 -19.48 31.70
CA GLU A 647 -10.08 -18.10 32.20
C GLU A 647 -9.39 -17.06 31.30
N LEU A 648 -8.15 -17.33 30.86
CA LEU A 648 -7.41 -16.41 29.98
C LEU A 648 -8.04 -16.31 28.60
N LEU A 649 -8.56 -17.41 28.05
CA LEU A 649 -9.29 -17.40 26.79
C LEU A 649 -10.57 -16.57 26.92
N GLU A 650 -11.33 -16.73 28.01
CA GLU A 650 -12.50 -15.89 28.28
C GLU A 650 -12.14 -14.41 28.40
N ALA A 651 -11.07 -14.08 29.14
CA ALA A 651 -10.61 -12.70 29.33
C ALA A 651 -10.23 -12.02 27.99
N VAL A 652 -9.63 -12.74 27.04
CA VAL A 652 -9.34 -12.21 25.71
C VAL A 652 -10.50 -12.33 24.72
N GLY A 653 -11.70 -12.69 25.19
CA GLY A 653 -12.91 -12.82 24.37
C GLY A 653 -12.91 -14.01 23.40
N LEU A 654 -12.19 -15.08 23.71
CA LEU A 654 -12.19 -16.35 22.98
C LEU A 654 -13.05 -17.39 23.69
N ASP A 655 -13.74 -18.24 22.92
CA ASP A 655 -14.52 -19.34 23.48
C ASP A 655 -13.59 -20.44 24.03
N PRO A 656 -13.77 -20.91 25.28
CA PRO A 656 -12.95 -21.99 25.87
C PRO A 656 -12.93 -23.30 25.06
N GLY A 657 -13.95 -23.54 24.24
CA GLY A 657 -14.00 -24.67 23.30
C GLY A 657 -12.94 -24.57 22.20
N GLN A 658 -12.46 -23.37 21.86
CA GLN A 658 -11.39 -23.13 20.88
C GLN A 658 -10.00 -23.57 21.35
N ARG A 659 -9.83 -23.89 22.63
CA ARG A 659 -8.57 -24.41 23.21
C ARG A 659 -7.96 -25.60 22.45
N GLY A 660 -8.80 -26.40 21.80
CA GLY A 660 -8.41 -27.56 21.00
C GLY A 660 -7.99 -27.25 19.56
N ARG A 661 -8.20 -26.02 19.08
CA ARG A 661 -7.86 -25.59 17.72
C ARG A 661 -6.36 -25.32 17.57
N TYR A 662 -5.89 -25.31 16.33
CA TYR A 662 -4.55 -24.90 15.94
C TYR A 662 -4.53 -23.46 15.43
N PRO A 663 -3.37 -22.76 15.43
CA PRO A 663 -3.28 -21.37 14.97
C PRO A 663 -3.86 -21.13 13.57
N HIS A 664 -3.62 -22.03 12.62
CA HIS A 664 -4.13 -21.91 11.25
C HIS A 664 -5.66 -22.04 11.13
N GLU A 665 -6.34 -22.51 12.17
CA GLU A 665 -7.80 -22.61 12.24
C GLU A 665 -8.47 -21.39 12.89
N LEU A 666 -7.68 -20.36 13.21
CA LEU A 666 -8.13 -19.09 13.80
C LEU A 666 -7.99 -17.93 12.80
N SER A 667 -8.84 -16.90 12.94
CA SER A 667 -8.69 -15.62 12.24
C SER A 667 -7.47 -14.83 12.74
N GLY A 668 -7.03 -13.81 12.00
CA GLY A 668 -5.91 -12.94 12.40
C GLY A 668 -6.07 -12.35 13.80
N GLY A 669 -7.21 -11.70 14.07
CA GLY A 669 -7.54 -11.15 15.39
C GLY A 669 -7.62 -12.22 16.49
N GLN A 670 -8.13 -13.41 16.19
CA GLN A 670 -8.13 -14.52 17.16
C GLN A 670 -6.71 -15.00 17.49
N ARG A 671 -5.80 -15.05 16.50
CA ARG A 671 -4.38 -15.37 16.74
C ARG A 671 -3.72 -14.32 17.62
N GLN A 672 -4.02 -13.05 17.38
CA GLN A 672 -3.52 -11.95 18.21
C GLN A 672 -3.99 -12.10 19.68
N ARG A 673 -5.28 -12.37 19.90
CA ARG A 673 -5.86 -12.65 21.22
C ARG A 673 -5.18 -13.83 21.91
N VAL A 674 -4.83 -14.90 21.18
CA VAL A 674 -4.03 -16.02 21.73
C VAL A 674 -2.63 -15.57 22.15
N GLY A 675 -1.98 -14.69 21.36
CA GLY A 675 -0.71 -14.07 21.72
C GLY A 675 -0.78 -13.26 23.02
N ILE A 676 -1.84 -12.45 23.17
CA ILE A 676 -2.13 -11.68 24.39
C ILE A 676 -2.36 -12.62 25.58
N ALA A 677 -3.24 -13.61 25.43
CA ALA A 677 -3.51 -14.60 26.49
C ALA A 677 -2.25 -15.36 26.92
N ARG A 678 -1.34 -15.65 25.99
CA ARG A 678 -0.03 -16.27 26.30
C ARG A 678 0.84 -15.33 27.15
N ALA A 679 0.90 -14.05 26.83
CA ALA A 679 1.67 -13.07 27.61
C ALA A 679 1.09 -12.94 29.03
N LEU A 680 -0.23 -12.86 29.17
CA LEU A 680 -0.92 -12.74 30.47
C LEU A 680 -0.85 -14.00 31.34
N ALA A 681 -0.42 -15.14 30.78
CA ALA A 681 -0.53 -16.42 31.47
C ALA A 681 0.26 -16.51 32.78
N VAL A 682 1.24 -15.62 32.99
CA VAL A 682 2.11 -15.58 34.16
C VAL A 682 1.85 -14.38 35.08
N ASP A 683 0.77 -13.64 34.86
CA ASP A 683 0.39 -12.43 35.61
C ASP A 683 1.51 -11.37 35.64
N PRO A 684 1.94 -10.84 34.47
CA PRO A 684 3.05 -9.88 34.39
C PRO A 684 2.65 -8.49 34.87
N ASP A 685 3.63 -7.72 35.36
CA ASP A 685 3.46 -6.30 35.71
C ASP A 685 3.76 -5.38 34.50
N PHE A 686 4.62 -5.83 33.59
CA PHE A 686 5.05 -5.06 32.42
C PHE A 686 5.03 -5.88 31.13
N ILE A 687 4.44 -5.33 30.07
CA ILE A 687 4.35 -5.97 28.75
C ILE A 687 4.90 -5.03 27.68
N VAL A 688 5.82 -5.53 26.85
CA VAL A 688 6.22 -4.87 25.61
C VAL A 688 5.28 -5.34 24.50
N CYS A 689 4.50 -4.42 23.95
CA CYS A 689 3.62 -4.64 22.82
C CYS A 689 4.33 -4.20 21.53
N ASP A 690 4.91 -5.15 20.80
CA ASP A 690 5.62 -4.88 19.54
C ASP A 690 4.61 -4.97 18.38
N GLU A 691 4.08 -3.83 17.94
CA GLU A 691 3.09 -3.70 16.85
C GLU A 691 1.89 -4.65 16.99
N PRO A 692 1.14 -4.60 18.11
CA PRO A 692 0.12 -5.61 18.43
C PRO A 692 -1.14 -5.54 17.54
N VAL A 693 -1.27 -4.52 16.71
CA VAL A 693 -2.43 -4.31 15.81
C VAL A 693 -2.05 -4.21 14.34
N SER A 694 -0.76 -4.30 14.00
CA SER A 694 -0.31 -4.17 12.60
C SER A 694 -0.91 -5.27 11.72
N ALA A 695 -1.27 -4.93 10.48
CA ALA A 695 -1.83 -5.84 9.48
C ALA A 695 -3.19 -6.46 9.86
N LEU A 696 -3.95 -5.82 10.75
CA LEU A 696 -5.34 -6.13 11.06
C LEU A 696 -6.24 -5.08 10.41
N ASP A 697 -7.47 -5.47 10.04
CA ASP A 697 -8.47 -4.49 9.61
C ASP A 697 -8.91 -3.58 10.76
N VAL A 698 -9.42 -2.39 10.43
CA VAL A 698 -9.79 -1.32 11.37
C VAL A 698 -10.72 -1.81 12.49
N SER A 699 -11.72 -2.64 12.16
CA SER A 699 -12.65 -3.17 13.16
C SER A 699 -11.95 -4.12 14.13
N VAL A 700 -11.13 -5.06 13.64
CA VAL A 700 -10.37 -5.97 14.51
C VAL A 700 -9.32 -5.20 15.33
N GLN A 701 -8.67 -4.19 14.76
CA GLN A 701 -7.77 -3.29 15.47
C GLN A 701 -8.47 -2.63 16.67
N ALA A 702 -9.66 -2.03 16.45
CA ALA A 702 -10.47 -1.45 17.53
C ALA A 702 -10.79 -2.46 18.64
N GLN A 703 -11.14 -3.71 18.29
CA GLN A 703 -11.38 -4.77 19.28
C GLN A 703 -10.13 -5.09 20.12
N ILE A 704 -8.95 -5.11 19.51
CA ILE A 704 -7.69 -5.41 20.20
C ILE A 704 -7.29 -4.24 21.10
N LEU A 705 -7.47 -2.99 20.67
CA LEU A 705 -7.20 -1.81 21.49
C LEU A 705 -8.10 -1.76 22.72
N ASN A 706 -9.42 -1.88 22.54
CA ASN A 706 -10.37 -1.98 23.65
C ASN A 706 -10.02 -3.12 24.61
N LEU A 707 -9.61 -4.28 24.07
CA LEU A 707 -9.18 -5.42 24.89
C LEU A 707 -7.94 -5.07 25.72
N LEU A 708 -6.93 -4.41 25.13
CA LEU A 708 -5.72 -4.03 25.86
C LEU A 708 -6.03 -3.02 26.98
N GLU A 709 -6.92 -2.06 26.74
CA GLU A 709 -7.40 -1.11 27.75
C GLU A 709 -8.17 -1.81 28.88
N ASP A 710 -9.08 -2.72 28.54
CA ASP A 710 -9.83 -3.50 29.54
C ASP A 710 -8.89 -4.35 30.41
N LEU A 711 -7.88 -4.98 29.79
CA LEU A 711 -6.87 -5.74 30.49
C LEU A 711 -5.96 -4.86 31.36
N GLN A 712 -5.63 -3.65 30.90
CA GLN A 712 -4.91 -2.66 31.70
C GLN A 712 -5.68 -2.34 32.98
N ALA A 713 -6.98 -2.08 32.84
CA ALA A 713 -7.86 -1.72 33.94
C ALA A 713 -8.07 -2.87 34.92
N GLU A 714 -8.24 -4.09 34.40
CA GLU A 714 -8.53 -5.27 35.21
C GLU A 714 -7.28 -5.78 35.95
N PHE A 715 -6.12 -5.82 35.28
CA PHE A 715 -4.91 -6.43 35.80
C PHE A 715 -3.85 -5.44 36.28
N GLY A 716 -4.05 -4.13 36.09
CA GLY A 716 -3.06 -3.10 36.46
C GLY A 716 -1.78 -3.16 35.62
N LEU A 717 -1.91 -3.49 34.34
CA LEU A 717 -0.76 -3.70 33.44
C LEU A 717 -0.07 -2.39 33.10
N THR A 718 1.25 -2.48 32.89
CA THR A 718 2.06 -1.40 32.35
C THR A 718 2.55 -1.76 30.95
N PHE A 719 2.46 -0.83 30.00
CA PHE A 719 2.78 -1.11 28.59
C PHE A 719 3.92 -0.24 28.06
N LEU A 720 4.86 -0.87 27.34
CA LEU A 720 5.63 -0.20 26.29
C LEU A 720 4.98 -0.57 24.95
N PHE A 721 4.30 0.39 24.33
CA PHE A 721 3.53 0.20 23.12
C PHE A 721 4.30 0.68 21.89
N ILE A 722 4.82 -0.25 21.10
CA ILE A 722 5.53 0.04 19.85
C ILE A 722 4.51 -0.01 18.72
N ALA A 723 4.39 1.08 17.97
CA ALA A 723 3.54 1.15 16.79
C ALA A 723 4.13 2.09 15.73
N HIS A 724 3.70 1.90 14.48
CA HIS A 724 3.98 2.81 13.38
C HIS A 724 2.75 3.70 13.07
N ASP A 725 1.54 3.26 13.40
CA ASP A 725 0.32 4.05 13.31
C ASP A 725 0.20 5.00 14.51
N LEU A 726 0.32 6.30 14.23
CA LEU A 726 0.24 7.36 15.22
C LEU A 726 -1.20 7.64 15.68
N SER A 727 -2.22 7.31 14.90
CA SER A 727 -3.64 7.41 15.32
C SER A 727 -3.94 6.41 16.43
N VAL A 728 -3.39 5.20 16.33
CA VAL A 728 -3.44 4.20 17.43
C VAL A 728 -2.71 4.70 18.66
N VAL A 729 -1.51 5.25 18.47
CA VAL A 729 -0.69 5.77 19.59
C VAL A 729 -1.42 6.90 20.31
N ARG A 730 -2.04 7.81 19.55
CA ARG A 730 -2.83 8.91 20.10
C ARG A 730 -3.97 8.40 20.98
N HIS A 731 -4.58 7.28 20.59
CA HIS A 731 -5.71 6.68 21.29
C HIS A 731 -5.29 6.02 22.62
N ILE A 732 -4.31 5.10 22.58
CA ILE A 732 -4.00 4.21 23.73
C ILE A 732 -2.87 4.72 24.64
N CYS A 733 -1.98 5.60 24.16
CA CYS A 733 -0.79 5.99 24.92
C CYS A 733 -1.04 7.21 25.82
N ASP A 734 -0.42 7.20 27.01
CA ASP A 734 -0.38 8.35 27.92
C ASP A 734 0.75 9.31 27.54
N ARG A 735 1.93 8.75 27.24
CA ARG A 735 3.12 9.45 26.78
C ARG A 735 3.65 8.79 25.52
N VAL A 736 4.39 9.56 24.73
CA VAL A 736 5.00 9.09 23.47
C VAL A 736 6.47 9.48 23.44
N ALA A 737 7.32 8.51 23.13
CA ALA A 737 8.74 8.66 22.85
C ALA A 737 8.99 8.45 21.35
N VAL A 738 9.52 9.46 20.68
CA VAL A 738 9.80 9.47 19.24
C VAL A 738 11.26 9.09 19.01
N MET A 739 11.49 8.07 18.18
CA MET A 739 12.81 7.49 17.91
C MET A 739 13.24 7.70 16.46
N TYR A 740 14.46 8.21 16.26
CA TYR A 740 15.10 8.36 14.96
C TYR A 740 16.52 7.79 14.98
N LEU A 741 16.83 6.89 14.05
CA LEU A 741 18.16 6.29 13.82
C LEU A 741 18.89 5.89 15.12
N GLY A 742 18.26 5.05 15.94
CA GLY A 742 18.85 4.50 17.16
C GLY A 742 18.73 5.38 18.40
N LYS A 743 18.15 6.58 18.31
CA LYS A 743 18.07 7.55 19.41
C LYS A 743 16.66 8.09 19.63
N LEU A 744 16.34 8.46 20.86
CA LEU A 744 15.13 9.22 21.16
C LEU A 744 15.36 10.70 20.85
N VAL A 745 14.41 11.32 20.16
CA VAL A 745 14.51 12.73 19.74
C VAL A 745 13.50 13.62 20.43
N GLU A 746 12.41 13.07 20.94
CA GLU A 746 11.36 13.80 21.64
C GLU A 746 10.56 12.84 22.53
N VAL A 747 10.19 13.28 23.73
CA VAL A 747 9.30 12.54 24.62
C VAL A 747 8.30 13.53 25.21
N ALA A 748 7.01 13.21 25.25
CA ALA A 748 6.00 14.10 25.82
C ALA A 748 4.72 13.35 26.19
N ASP A 749 3.82 13.99 26.94
CA ASP A 749 2.41 13.59 27.02
C ASP A 749 1.81 13.54 25.60
N THR A 750 1.01 12.51 25.32
CA THR A 750 0.45 12.27 23.99
C THR A 750 -0.28 13.50 23.45
N ASP A 751 -1.20 14.08 24.23
CA ASP A 751 -1.96 15.25 23.78
C ASP A 751 -1.08 16.49 23.59
N GLU A 752 0.05 16.61 24.30
CA GLU A 752 1.00 17.70 24.10
C GLU A 752 1.83 17.50 22.83
N LEU A 753 2.33 16.29 22.59
CA LEU A 753 3.11 15.94 21.39
C LEU A 753 2.34 16.25 20.10
N PHE A 754 1.07 15.84 20.04
CA PHE A 754 0.22 16.04 18.85
C PHE A 754 -0.15 17.50 18.62
N ARG A 755 -0.22 18.31 19.68
CA ARG A 755 -0.62 19.72 19.60
C ARG A 755 0.55 20.66 19.31
N ASP A 756 1.72 20.39 19.91
CA ASP A 756 2.90 21.25 19.82
C ASP A 756 4.18 20.40 19.68
N PRO A 757 4.39 19.74 18.53
CA PRO A 757 5.61 18.98 18.30
C PRO A 757 6.82 19.91 18.17
N ARG A 758 7.82 19.67 19.01
CA ARG A 758 9.02 20.49 19.16
C ARG A 758 10.12 20.08 18.19
N HIS A 759 10.32 18.78 17.97
CA HIS A 759 11.36 18.32 17.06
C HIS A 759 10.86 18.32 15.60
N PRO A 760 11.62 18.86 14.63
CA PRO A 760 11.19 18.93 13.22
C PRO A 760 10.83 17.57 12.61
N TYR A 761 11.50 16.50 13.02
CA TYR A 761 11.15 15.13 12.65
C TYR A 761 9.75 14.72 13.14
N THR A 762 9.43 14.98 14.42
CA THR A 762 8.12 14.67 14.99
C THR A 762 7.02 15.44 14.27
N ARG A 763 7.26 16.72 13.97
CA ARG A 763 6.33 17.52 13.17
C ARG A 763 6.07 16.90 11.80
N ALA A 764 7.13 16.43 11.13
CA ALA A 764 6.99 15.77 9.83
C ALA A 764 6.25 14.43 9.92
N LEU A 765 6.57 13.60 10.92
CA LEU A 765 5.86 12.35 11.20
C LEU A 765 4.36 12.58 11.41
N LEU A 766 4.00 13.56 12.24
CA LEU A 766 2.59 13.87 12.56
C LEU A 766 1.85 14.46 11.36
N SER A 767 2.51 15.31 10.56
CA SER A 767 1.91 15.89 9.34
C SER A 767 1.69 14.88 8.20
N ALA A 768 2.29 13.69 8.31
CA ALA A 768 2.18 12.61 7.33
C ALA A 768 1.08 11.59 7.69
N ILE A 769 0.39 11.75 8.83
CA ILE A 769 -0.71 10.87 9.23
C ILE A 769 -1.92 11.15 8.34
N PRO A 770 -2.47 10.15 7.62
CA PRO A 770 -3.71 10.32 6.89
C PRO A 770 -4.87 10.59 7.85
N VAL A 771 -5.67 11.61 7.55
CA VAL A 771 -6.84 11.97 8.36
C VAL A 771 -8.07 11.37 7.67
N PRO A 772 -8.96 10.64 8.38
CA PRO A 772 -10.19 10.09 7.83
C PRO A 772 -11.27 11.18 7.65
N ASP A 773 -10.89 12.32 7.07
CA ASP A 773 -11.74 13.46 6.76
C ASP A 773 -11.33 13.99 5.38
N PRO A 774 -12.16 13.81 4.33
CA PRO A 774 -11.83 14.25 2.98
C PRO A 774 -11.79 15.78 2.82
N THR A 775 -12.24 16.53 3.84
CA THR A 775 -12.19 17.99 3.84
C THR A 775 -10.99 18.54 4.62
N ALA A 776 -10.14 17.68 5.18
CA ALA A 776 -8.94 18.07 5.90
C ALA A 776 -7.93 18.77 4.97
N ASP A 777 -7.29 19.82 5.49
CA ASP A 777 -6.26 20.55 4.76
C ASP A 777 -4.94 19.75 4.75
N THR A 778 -4.48 19.38 3.56
CA THR A 778 -3.23 18.64 3.35
C THR A 778 -2.04 19.54 2.98
N ASP A 779 -2.26 20.86 2.79
CA ASP A 779 -1.22 21.81 2.34
C ASP A 779 -0.09 21.98 3.37
N ASP A 780 -0.35 21.71 4.66
CA ASP A 780 0.63 21.83 5.75
C ASP A 780 1.55 20.59 5.89
N ARG A 781 1.45 19.60 5.00
CA ARG A 781 2.26 18.37 5.04
C ARG A 781 3.74 18.66 4.83
N VAL A 782 4.59 18.14 5.71
CA VAL A 782 6.05 18.24 5.60
C VAL A 782 6.63 16.99 4.95
N ILE A 783 6.91 17.06 3.65
CA ILE A 783 7.57 15.96 2.91
C ILE A 783 9.06 15.94 3.24
N LEU A 784 9.54 14.83 3.82
CA LEU A 784 10.96 14.65 4.14
C LEU A 784 11.76 14.20 2.91
N GLU A 785 12.55 15.09 2.33
CA GLU A 785 13.43 14.73 1.21
C GLU A 785 14.59 13.82 1.61
N GLY A 786 14.90 12.85 0.73
CA GLY A 786 16.03 11.93 0.85
C GLY A 786 15.77 10.70 1.73
N ASP A 787 16.58 9.66 1.54
CA ASP A 787 16.47 8.40 2.26
C ASP A 787 17.01 8.45 3.69
N VAL A 788 16.51 7.56 4.55
CA VAL A 788 17.02 7.35 5.90
C VAL A 788 18.51 6.97 5.84
N PRO A 789 19.41 7.69 6.54
CA PRO A 789 20.83 7.35 6.57
C PRO A 789 21.09 5.94 7.10
N SER A 790 22.21 5.34 6.70
CA SER A 790 22.57 4.01 7.17
C SER A 790 22.89 4.00 8.68
N PRO A 791 22.31 3.09 9.48
CA PRO A 791 22.68 2.93 10.89
C PRO A 791 24.12 2.41 11.10
N ILE A 792 24.82 2.02 10.02
CA ILE A 792 26.23 1.63 10.04
C ILE A 792 27.14 2.86 10.19
N ASP A 793 26.76 3.96 9.55
CA ASP A 793 27.52 5.21 9.52
C ASP A 793 26.55 6.39 9.73
N PRO A 794 26.01 6.55 10.95
CA PRO A 794 25.04 7.60 11.23
C PRO A 794 25.68 8.99 11.12
N PRO A 795 24.92 10.02 10.72
CA PRO A 795 25.42 11.39 10.64
C PRO A 795 26.02 11.87 11.97
N SER A 796 27.07 12.70 11.90
CA SER A 796 27.63 13.36 13.08
C SER A 796 26.68 14.42 13.65
N GLY A 797 26.73 14.63 14.97
CA GLY A 797 25.89 15.60 15.66
C GLY A 797 24.45 15.10 15.80
N CYS A 798 23.48 15.87 15.32
CA CYS A 798 22.09 15.46 15.20
C CYS A 798 21.92 14.46 14.04
N ASN A 799 21.49 13.23 14.35
CA ASN A 799 21.25 12.18 13.34
C ASN A 799 20.26 12.60 12.24
N PHE A 800 19.31 13.49 12.53
CA PHE A 800 18.29 13.95 11.58
C PHE A 800 18.74 15.10 10.67
N ARG A 801 19.94 15.69 10.88
CA ARG A 801 20.39 16.91 10.18
C ARG A 801 20.34 16.81 8.65
N THR A 802 20.53 15.62 8.11
CA THR A 802 20.58 15.36 6.66
C THR A 802 19.19 15.45 6.03
N ARG A 803 18.12 15.18 6.81
CA ARG A 803 16.71 15.23 6.41
C ARG A 803 15.92 16.40 7.02
N CYS A 804 16.53 17.15 7.93
CA CYS A 804 15.87 18.24 8.63
C CYS A 804 15.57 19.45 7.72
N PRO A 805 14.29 19.84 7.53
CA PRO A 805 13.93 21.04 6.78
C PRO A 805 14.40 22.33 7.48
N GLN A 806 14.61 22.28 8.79
CA GLN A 806 15.02 23.40 9.65
C GLN A 806 16.49 23.28 10.11
N VAL A 807 17.36 22.65 9.31
CA VAL A 807 18.80 22.58 9.60
C VAL A 807 19.40 23.99 9.73
N ILE A 808 20.10 24.25 10.83
CA ILE A 808 20.52 25.61 11.21
C ILE A 808 21.78 26.01 10.42
N PRO A 809 21.75 27.11 9.62
CA PRO A 809 22.95 27.60 8.95
C PRO A 809 23.98 28.17 9.93
N PRO A 810 25.26 28.24 9.55
CA PRO A 810 26.28 28.93 10.35
C PRO A 810 25.92 30.40 10.59
N ASP A 811 26.16 30.93 11.80
CA ASP A 811 25.83 32.32 12.18
C ASP A 811 26.44 33.40 11.25
N ASP A 812 27.52 33.06 10.55
CA ASP A 812 28.24 33.94 9.63
C ASP A 812 27.82 33.78 8.16
N LEU A 813 26.72 33.07 7.91
CA LEU A 813 26.14 32.78 6.61
C LEU A 813 24.66 33.20 6.55
N ASP A 814 24.38 34.27 5.81
CA ASP A 814 23.03 34.83 5.60
C ASP A 814 22.42 34.18 4.35
N VAL A 815 21.84 32.98 4.50
CA VAL A 815 21.23 32.16 3.43
C VAL A 815 19.82 31.75 3.87
N GLU A 816 18.87 31.82 2.94
CA GLU A 816 17.48 31.40 3.22
C GLU A 816 17.41 29.89 3.45
N GLN A 817 16.40 29.44 4.23
CA GLN A 817 16.34 28.06 4.70
C GLN A 817 16.28 27.03 3.54
N GLU A 818 15.49 27.32 2.51
CA GLU A 818 15.32 26.48 1.33
C GLU A 818 16.62 26.36 0.51
N GLU A 819 17.31 27.49 0.31
CA GLU A 819 18.61 27.53 -0.37
C GLU A 819 19.68 26.76 0.41
N PHE A 820 19.70 26.92 1.74
CA PHE A 820 20.64 26.19 2.59
C PHE A 820 20.36 24.69 2.56
N ARG A 821 19.08 24.28 2.52
CA ARG A 821 18.68 22.87 2.36
C ARG A 821 19.20 22.28 1.05
N ALA A 822 19.04 23.00 -0.07
CA ALA A 822 19.56 22.57 -1.37
C ALA A 822 21.10 22.41 -1.35
N VAL A 823 21.81 23.34 -0.71
CA VAL A 823 23.27 23.25 -0.52
C VAL A 823 23.64 22.02 0.32
N MET A 824 22.89 21.73 1.37
CA MET A 824 23.14 20.55 2.21
C MET A 824 22.87 19.24 1.47
N ASN A 825 21.84 19.17 0.61
CA ASN A 825 21.59 18.02 -0.27
C ASN A 825 22.74 17.80 -1.26
N TYR A 826 23.19 18.87 -1.93
CA TYR A 826 24.36 18.82 -2.79
C TYR A 826 25.60 18.32 -2.03
N ARG A 827 25.88 18.90 -0.86
CA ARG A 827 27.02 18.52 -0.01
C ARG A 827 26.97 17.05 0.42
N GLN A 828 25.81 16.55 0.84
CA GLN A 828 25.60 15.15 1.19
C GLN A 828 26.04 14.23 0.04
N ARG A 829 25.61 14.51 -1.20
CA ARG A 829 25.99 13.71 -2.36
C ARG A 829 27.47 13.80 -2.72
N VAL A 830 28.13 14.92 -2.43
CA VAL A 830 29.60 15.02 -2.54
C VAL A 830 30.29 14.13 -1.51
N GLU A 831 29.85 14.16 -0.26
CA GLU A 831 30.40 13.36 0.85
C GLU A 831 30.24 11.86 0.60
N ASP A 832 29.04 11.45 0.17
CA ASP A 832 28.70 10.06 -0.12
C ASP A 832 29.29 9.55 -1.46
N ARG A 833 29.92 10.45 -2.23
CA ARG A 833 30.41 10.19 -3.60
C ARG A 833 29.33 9.64 -4.53
N ALA A 834 28.12 10.18 -4.36
CA ALA A 834 26.92 9.70 -5.00
C ALA A 834 26.70 10.36 -6.38
N LEU A 835 27.38 11.47 -6.70
CA LEU A 835 27.14 12.16 -7.98
C LEU A 835 27.66 11.38 -9.19
N ASP A 836 26.77 11.08 -10.14
CA ASP A 836 27.12 10.61 -11.49
C ASP A 836 27.65 11.77 -12.34
N LEU A 837 28.95 12.03 -12.22
CA LEU A 837 29.63 13.09 -12.97
C LEU A 837 29.70 12.79 -14.48
N GLU A 838 29.57 11.53 -14.90
CA GLU A 838 29.62 11.13 -16.31
C GLU A 838 28.28 11.40 -16.97
N GLY A 839 27.17 10.95 -16.37
CA GLY A 839 25.82 11.27 -16.84
C GLY A 839 25.54 12.78 -16.88
N ILE A 840 26.00 13.54 -15.87
CA ILE A 840 25.85 15.01 -15.85
C ILE A 840 26.62 15.68 -17.02
N ARG A 841 27.75 15.12 -17.46
CA ARG A 841 28.47 15.62 -18.65
C ARG A 841 27.68 15.39 -19.92
N GLU A 842 27.03 14.24 -20.04
CA GLU A 842 26.24 13.86 -21.21
C GLU A 842 24.96 14.70 -21.33
N GLU A 843 24.23 14.87 -20.22
CA GLU A 843 23.05 15.77 -20.15
C GLU A 843 23.42 17.20 -20.59
N ALA A 844 24.52 17.73 -20.07
CA ALA A 844 25.00 19.06 -20.39
C ALA A 844 25.30 19.24 -21.89
N ALA A 845 25.89 18.22 -22.53
CA ALA A 845 26.21 18.24 -23.96
C ALA A 845 24.94 18.20 -24.85
N LEU A 846 23.84 17.60 -24.38
CA LEU A 846 22.57 17.50 -25.11
C LEU A 846 21.78 18.82 -25.14
N VAL A 847 21.79 19.57 -24.04
CA VAL A 847 21.03 20.85 -23.90
C VAL A 847 21.57 21.95 -24.83
N GLU A 848 22.89 22.02 -25.06
CA GLU A 848 23.48 22.99 -26.00
C GLU A 848 23.31 22.58 -27.49
N GLY A 849 23.05 21.30 -27.76
CA GLY A 849 22.85 20.76 -29.12
C GLY A 849 21.49 21.08 -29.76
N GLY A 850 20.52 21.60 -29.00
CA GLY A 850 19.12 21.83 -29.42
C GLY A 850 18.86 22.99 -30.40
N GLY A 851 19.89 23.59 -30.99
CA GLY A 851 19.76 24.63 -32.02
C GLY A 851 19.64 24.05 -33.43
N SER A 852 18.43 23.69 -33.86
CA SER A 852 17.97 23.49 -35.26
C SER A 852 18.99 22.99 -36.31
N GLU A 853 18.93 21.71 -36.69
CA GLU A 853 18.77 21.18 -38.07
C GLU A 853 19.02 19.65 -38.13
N GLN A 854 18.31 18.99 -39.06
CA GLN A 854 18.15 17.54 -39.28
C GLN A 854 19.41 16.66 -39.18
N PRO A 855 19.30 15.37 -38.78
CA PRO A 855 20.43 14.46 -38.77
C PRO A 855 20.71 13.94 -40.19
N ALA A 856 21.87 14.30 -40.74
CA ALA A 856 22.47 13.61 -41.86
C ALA A 856 23.39 12.50 -41.34
N ALA A 857 23.06 11.26 -41.69
CA ALA A 857 23.88 10.08 -41.41
C ALA A 857 25.29 10.19 -42.02
N THR A 858 26.33 10.04 -41.20
CA THR A 858 27.57 9.32 -41.53
C THR A 858 28.41 9.05 -40.28
N ASP A 859 28.60 7.77 -40.00
CA ASP A 859 29.82 7.05 -39.61
C ASP A 859 31.03 7.87 -39.09
N GLY A 860 31.53 7.48 -37.90
CA GLY A 860 32.82 7.87 -37.36
C GLY A 860 32.73 8.69 -36.07
N GLY A 861 33.08 8.03 -34.96
CA GLY A 861 33.15 8.61 -33.62
C GLY A 861 33.73 10.02 -33.61
N ARG A 862 32.88 10.98 -33.23
CA ARG A 862 33.29 12.29 -32.77
C ARG A 862 33.03 12.33 -31.29
N THR A 863 34.10 12.35 -30.50
CA THR A 863 34.10 12.99 -29.19
C THR A 863 33.58 14.41 -29.41
N VAL A 864 32.37 14.68 -28.93
CA VAL A 864 31.84 16.03 -28.87
C VAL A 864 32.66 16.72 -27.77
N ASP A 865 33.64 17.54 -28.15
CA ASP A 865 34.18 18.57 -27.26
C ASP A 865 33.07 19.62 -27.10
N ALA A 866 32.13 19.36 -26.18
CA ALA A 866 31.24 20.37 -25.63
C ALA A 866 31.83 20.79 -24.29
N ASP A 867 32.54 21.92 -24.28
CA ASP A 867 33.03 22.62 -23.09
C ASP A 867 31.82 23.22 -22.32
N VAL A 868 30.82 22.40 -21.97
CA VAL A 868 29.82 22.81 -20.98
C VAL A 868 30.50 22.67 -19.62
N PRO A 869 30.61 23.75 -18.83
CA PRO A 869 31.21 23.64 -17.51
C PRO A 869 30.35 22.68 -16.69
N ILE A 870 30.85 21.48 -16.39
CA ILE A 870 30.23 20.50 -15.48
C ILE A 870 29.76 21.19 -14.19
N ALA A 871 30.52 22.20 -13.76
CA ALA A 871 30.18 23.03 -12.62
C ALA A 871 28.83 23.76 -12.76
N GLU A 872 28.48 24.26 -13.95
CA GLU A 872 27.21 24.95 -14.21
C GLU A 872 26.04 23.96 -14.26
N ALA A 873 26.23 22.79 -14.89
CA ALA A 873 25.25 21.71 -14.92
C ALA A 873 24.95 21.15 -13.51
N LEU A 874 26.00 20.92 -12.71
CA LEU A 874 25.87 20.55 -11.30
C LEU A 874 25.05 21.58 -10.53
N ARG A 875 25.37 22.87 -10.69
CA ARG A 875 24.64 23.93 -9.99
C ARG A 875 23.19 24.03 -10.41
N ALA A 876 22.88 23.89 -11.69
CA ALA A 876 21.51 23.88 -12.19
C ALA A 876 20.71 22.68 -11.64
N ARG A 877 21.32 21.48 -11.63
CA ARG A 877 20.69 20.24 -11.15
C ARG A 877 20.22 20.33 -9.69
N PHE A 878 20.96 21.04 -8.85
CA PHE A 878 20.63 21.21 -7.43
C PHE A 878 19.94 22.54 -7.11
N GLY A 879 19.51 23.31 -8.11
CA GLY A 879 18.87 24.61 -7.89
C GLY A 879 19.77 25.66 -7.21
N LEU A 880 21.09 25.52 -7.32
CA LEU A 880 22.09 26.35 -6.63
C LEU A 880 22.37 27.67 -7.36
N THR A 881 21.31 28.34 -7.79
CA THR A 881 21.33 29.61 -8.50
C THR A 881 20.72 30.71 -7.63
N GLY A 882 21.38 31.87 -7.53
CA GLY A 882 20.87 32.98 -6.71
C GLY A 882 21.40 33.02 -5.28
N LEU A 883 22.29 32.08 -4.91
CA LEU A 883 22.89 32.02 -3.58
C LEU A 883 23.61 33.34 -3.19
N PRO A 884 23.61 33.69 -1.90
CA PRO A 884 24.43 34.76 -1.34
C PRO A 884 25.91 34.56 -1.69
N ARG A 885 26.61 35.66 -1.97
CA ARG A 885 27.97 35.65 -2.56
C ARG A 885 28.95 34.64 -1.95
N ARG A 886 28.98 34.50 -0.62
CA ARG A 886 29.90 33.56 0.06
C ARG A 886 29.51 32.09 -0.19
N ALA A 887 28.22 31.79 -0.16
CA ALA A 887 27.70 30.46 -0.46
C ALA A 887 27.92 30.12 -1.95
N ASP A 888 27.64 31.08 -2.84
CA ASP A 888 27.84 30.95 -4.27
C ASP A 888 29.31 30.68 -4.63
N GLU A 889 30.25 31.43 -4.04
CA GLU A 889 31.70 31.24 -4.24
C GLU A 889 32.16 29.83 -3.80
N ALA A 890 31.66 29.32 -2.68
CA ALA A 890 32.02 28.00 -2.17
C ALA A 890 31.43 26.84 -2.98
N VAL A 891 30.15 26.96 -3.38
CA VAL A 891 29.50 25.98 -4.26
C VAL A 891 30.19 25.95 -5.63
N ALA A 892 30.50 27.12 -6.21
CA ALA A 892 31.21 27.21 -7.47
C ALA A 892 32.60 26.57 -7.38
N GLU A 893 33.38 26.87 -6.33
CA GLU A 893 34.69 26.23 -6.14
C GLU A 893 34.54 24.71 -5.98
N SER A 894 33.59 24.23 -5.17
CA SER A 894 33.33 22.80 -5.02
C SER A 894 33.01 22.11 -6.35
N ALA A 895 32.14 22.71 -7.15
CA ALA A 895 31.74 22.18 -8.45
C ALA A 895 32.92 22.16 -9.45
N GLU A 896 33.80 23.18 -9.41
CA GLU A 896 35.06 23.18 -10.18
C GLU A 896 36.02 22.07 -9.74
N ARG A 897 36.11 21.77 -8.42
CA ARG A 897 36.91 20.65 -7.91
C ARG A 897 36.37 19.30 -8.38
N LEU A 898 35.06 19.12 -8.37
CA LEU A 898 34.41 17.90 -8.89
C LEU A 898 34.62 17.74 -10.39
N ALA A 899 34.54 18.84 -11.17
CA ALA A 899 34.85 18.81 -12.59
C ALA A 899 36.28 18.33 -12.87
N ALA A 900 37.21 18.59 -11.94
CA ALA A 900 38.60 18.10 -11.94
C ALA A 900 38.80 16.74 -11.24
N ASP A 901 37.73 16.05 -10.85
CA ASP A 901 37.71 14.75 -10.14
C ASP A 901 38.41 14.79 -8.75
N ASP A 902 38.44 15.96 -8.11
CA ASP A 902 39.01 16.16 -6.77
C ASP A 902 37.92 16.25 -5.69
N TRP A 903 37.28 15.10 -5.44
CA TRP A 903 36.22 14.94 -4.43
C TRP A 903 36.62 15.43 -3.04
N ALA A 904 37.86 15.14 -2.62
CA ALA A 904 38.33 15.48 -1.28
C ALA A 904 38.55 16.99 -1.10
N ALA A 905 38.87 17.73 -2.17
CA ALA A 905 38.90 19.19 -2.13
C ALA A 905 37.48 19.77 -2.18
N ALA A 906 36.60 19.21 -3.02
CA ALA A 906 35.20 19.63 -3.13
C ALA A 906 34.47 19.52 -1.79
N GLU A 907 34.59 18.37 -1.12
CA GLU A 907 34.02 18.09 0.21
C GLU A 907 34.52 19.11 1.25
N ARG A 908 35.82 19.37 1.26
CA ARG A 908 36.44 20.26 2.25
C ARG A 908 35.96 21.70 2.14
N VAL A 909 35.83 22.22 0.92
CA VAL A 909 35.32 23.58 0.68
C VAL A 909 33.90 23.72 1.20
N LEU A 910 33.05 22.72 0.95
CA LEU A 910 31.68 22.70 1.44
C LEU A 910 31.62 22.60 2.96
N ARG A 911 32.41 21.70 3.55
CA ARG A 911 32.48 21.52 5.00
C ARG A 911 32.94 22.78 5.72
N GLU A 912 34.00 23.43 5.24
CA GLU A 912 34.53 24.65 5.86
C GLU A 912 33.54 25.84 5.78
N THR A 913 32.62 25.84 4.82
CA THR A 913 31.68 26.95 4.60
C THR A 913 30.30 26.72 5.22
N PHE A 914 29.81 25.48 5.20
CA PHE A 914 28.41 25.13 5.47
C PHE A 914 28.23 24.22 6.71
N GLU A 915 29.26 24.04 7.54
CA GLU A 915 29.16 23.22 8.77
C GLU A 915 28.13 23.79 9.76
N SER A 916 26.99 23.11 9.85
CA SER A 916 25.88 23.46 10.73
C SER A 916 26.23 23.23 12.20
N VAL A 917 25.58 23.95 13.12
CA VAL A 917 25.60 23.63 14.56
C VAL A 917 25.09 22.21 14.79
N CYS A 918 24.06 21.80 14.03
CA CYS A 918 23.49 20.45 14.08
C CYS A 918 24.48 19.35 13.66
N GLU A 919 25.56 19.67 12.94
CA GLU A 919 26.61 18.71 12.58
C GLU A 919 27.70 18.59 13.65
N ARG A 920 27.99 19.70 14.32
CA ARG A 920 29.07 19.81 15.31
C ARG A 920 28.68 19.24 16.67
N GLU A 921 27.46 19.52 17.10
CA GLU A 921 26.99 19.24 18.44
C GLU A 921 25.73 18.40 18.39
N GLU A 922 25.74 17.31 19.16
CA GLU A 922 24.56 16.50 19.37
C GLU A 922 23.74 17.13 20.51
N PRO A 923 22.49 17.56 20.26
CA PRO A 923 21.63 18.08 21.32
C PRO A 923 21.20 16.92 22.24
N PRO A 924 21.34 17.05 23.57
CA PRO A 924 20.81 16.05 24.49
C PRO A 924 19.27 16.15 24.55
N LEU A 925 18.61 15.05 24.92
CA LEU A 925 17.28 15.15 25.51
C LEU A 925 17.41 15.91 26.83
N ASP A 926 16.71 17.03 26.96
CA ASP A 926 16.74 17.84 28.16
C ASP A 926 15.95 17.20 29.32
N GLU A 927 15.94 17.84 30.50
CA GLU A 927 15.23 17.35 31.71
C GLU A 927 13.85 18.01 31.92
N ARG A 928 13.25 18.63 30.89
CA ARG A 928 11.93 19.29 31.00
C ARG A 928 10.81 18.24 30.98
N ASP A 929 9.57 18.70 31.21
CA ASP A 929 8.37 17.84 31.11
C ASP A 929 8.12 17.36 29.66
N HIS A 930 8.63 18.10 28.67
CA HIS A 930 8.54 17.79 27.23
C HIS A 930 9.93 17.93 26.58
N PRO A 931 10.83 16.95 26.79
CA PRO A 931 12.19 17.00 26.29
C PRO A 931 12.27 16.76 24.79
N ALA A 932 13.10 17.55 24.11
CA ALA A 932 13.39 17.38 22.69
C ALA A 932 14.88 17.58 22.41
N ALA A 933 15.51 16.63 21.73
CA ALA A 933 16.90 16.68 21.30
C ALA A 933 17.05 17.57 20.06
N CYS A 934 16.82 18.88 20.21
CA CYS A 934 16.90 19.83 19.11
C CYS A 934 17.48 21.18 19.55
N HIS A 935 18.39 21.73 18.75
CA HIS A 935 18.98 23.07 18.98
C HIS A 935 17.97 24.22 18.84
N LEU A 936 16.78 23.98 18.29
CA LEU A 936 15.71 24.98 18.17
C LEU A 936 14.89 25.14 19.45
N VAL A 937 15.05 24.24 20.42
CA VAL A 937 14.21 24.16 21.62
C VAL A 937 14.99 24.69 22.82
N GLU A 938 14.90 26.00 23.07
CA GLU A 938 15.56 26.71 24.18
C GLU A 938 14.96 26.43 25.56
#